data_AF-A0A5C5WVD8-F1
#
_entry.id   AF-A0A5C5WVD8-F1
#
_cell.length_a   1.000
_cell.length_b   1.000
_cell.length_c   1.000
_cell.angle_alpha   90.00
_cell.angle_beta   90.00
_cell.angle_gamma   90.00
#
_symmetry.space_group_name_H-M   'P 1'
#
loop_
_entity.id
_entity.type
_entity.pdbx_description
1 polymer ?
#
loop_
_entity_poly.entity_id
_entity_poly.type
_entity_poly.pdbx_seq_one_letter_code
_entity_poly.pdbx_strand_id
1 'polypeptide(L)'
;MMFVPIGMAGDVMPVIDDEIVEVGEILRVEAGETYDFTELRIEGEVVVEGELFGQTIFVAPGGRLELNPGAVVTIADVEIDTSDDPHQMGNGILVAGELDVNGTEKTAYARLAEDAYANTSTLVFQNVPDDWEIGDVIAIADTRQLARQDLQYEPILNTSHPDRYRLRPKGGYWHETMQIVDIEGNLIRISEGLEHDHIGLAGNFPHVTNLTRDVLLRSENPDGTRGHLIGFQGAEMSIVGAQIDGFGRTTVDVLDSGQVTGGQIEHIGTNQVGRYAIHFHHVGTSGISEVRGTAINGSPKWGIGIHGTHFIDVTNNAVWQAVGAGIVTEDGNETGVVIEDNYAGASNGSGESIDGRKATPSEFAFEGAGIWLHGASQTVVRGNVSEGNAFSQYALFQFGDGSDPNKRLKVPKVVAAALSDPTQYEIYTQDTLRAHLQFAAFENNIAAGGKRGFDIWSLQTTNEFVGLTSWNTSEFAFADFYTSNAKLISDSSFFANPDINEGSVGISHQGAANRGDLDLSKVTVSGFAIGTILRPTGQKDAIVKSRLADVVFRDNDVGLLIKNGDGRHDTISVIDGIVDSIKLEWDLQQRSQLFRGDHSQRIVINGVDAYFEEQHPDYVVPNDKLFGYPGEGVTNQDLLDAGKRPTLGRLMPPDAFRPDWLLAGRLSHTSSVSPPIPEPTPEDRVEQLTFREFGTLAPTDVAFLTAGQIESIPNAYWFGTISAAARANLSLEQVQRLNVASRGTLHLLTEKQRQWLTFEQIRSVSFYDFPVLDENQIKLIHPVRFSDIPSAYWLSRIPAGVREQLTPPQVQNLMVDAAGMITYLTRTQISWLTEAQIQSLRYQNFVPLSSSQIKLLTPTQLASIPNQYWFSELSPQARAALEIDQVRNLQVSNPGIISLLTEMQILSLTETQIQTLHYADFRHLAESQVSALVNSQLESIPSYYWWTESFSEQSIVALSERGIQWLNDGVFVPRRLVASRF
;
A
#
# COMPACT_ATOMS: atom_id res chain seq x y z
N MET A 1 -1.56 16.78 -20.54
CA MET A 1 -2.44 17.02 -19.37
C MET A 1 -3.30 15.78 -19.19
N MET A 2 -2.80 14.80 -18.44
CA MET A 2 -3.40 13.46 -18.33
C MET A 2 -2.94 12.82 -17.01
N PHE A 3 -3.91 12.36 -16.23
CA PHE A 3 -3.84 11.37 -15.14
C PHE A 3 -3.21 11.77 -13.80
N VAL A 4 -3.86 12.74 -13.17
CA VAL A 4 -4.21 12.64 -11.74
C VAL A 4 -5.39 11.65 -11.63
N PRO A 5 -5.33 10.56 -10.85
CA PRO A 5 -6.54 9.84 -10.46
C PRO A 5 -7.35 10.77 -9.56
N ILE A 6 -8.47 11.25 -10.09
CA ILE A 6 -9.51 11.91 -9.34
C ILE A 6 -10.00 10.91 -8.29
N GLY A 7 -9.86 11.32 -7.04
CA GLY A 7 -10.11 10.58 -5.80
C GLY A 7 -9.62 11.37 -4.59
N MET A 8 -8.54 12.16 -4.73
CA MET A 8 -8.04 13.07 -3.68
C MET A 8 -7.55 14.45 -4.18
N ALA A 9 -7.54 14.70 -5.49
CA ALA A 9 -7.03 15.97 -6.04
C ALA A 9 -8.04 17.13 -6.06
N GLY A 10 -9.19 16.96 -5.39
CA GLY A 10 -10.07 18.04 -4.99
C GLY A 10 -10.03 18.31 -3.49
N ASP A 11 -9.29 17.50 -2.74
CA ASP A 11 -9.22 17.57 -1.29
C ASP A 11 -8.13 18.59 -0.97
N VAL A 12 -8.51 19.62 -0.23
CA VAL A 12 -7.58 20.63 0.26
C VAL A 12 -6.63 19.89 1.20
N MET A 13 -5.40 19.62 0.74
CA MET A 13 -4.30 19.31 1.67
C MET A 13 -4.35 20.38 2.76
N PRO A 14 -4.21 20.03 4.05
CA PRO A 14 -4.22 21.03 5.10
C PRO A 14 -3.24 22.15 4.73
N VAL A 15 -3.67 23.39 4.91
CA VAL A 15 -2.83 24.55 4.65
C VAL A 15 -1.79 24.62 5.77
N ILE A 16 -0.64 23.98 5.54
CA ILE A 16 0.46 23.99 6.48
C ILE A 16 1.22 25.31 6.33
N ASP A 17 0.87 26.28 7.19
CA ASP A 17 1.40 27.65 7.17
C ASP A 17 2.31 27.98 8.38
N ASP A 18 2.50 27.05 9.32
CA ASP A 18 3.19 27.32 10.60
C ASP A 18 4.72 27.14 10.53
N GLU A 19 5.23 25.94 10.29
CA GLU A 19 6.69 25.68 10.24
C GLU A 19 7.12 24.96 8.97
N ILE A 20 8.12 25.52 8.27
CA ILE A 20 8.64 24.98 7.02
C ILE A 20 10.15 24.83 7.14
N VAL A 21 10.66 23.60 6.95
CA VAL A 21 12.08 23.35 6.72
C VAL A 21 12.31 23.49 5.22
N GLU A 22 12.92 24.61 4.83
CA GLU A 22 13.03 24.97 3.42
C GLU A 22 14.03 24.08 2.67
N VAL A 23 13.90 24.11 1.35
CA VAL A 23 14.85 23.52 0.41
C VAL A 23 16.31 23.85 0.76
N GLY A 24 17.12 22.80 0.96
CA GLY A 24 18.55 22.93 1.24
C GLY A 24 18.88 23.24 2.70
N GLU A 25 17.86 23.43 3.54
CA GLU A 25 18.00 23.42 4.99
C GLU A 25 18.01 21.97 5.51
N ILE A 26 18.76 21.77 6.58
CA ILE A 26 18.76 20.53 7.35
C ILE A 26 18.43 20.90 8.79
N LEU A 27 17.27 20.49 9.27
CA LEU A 27 16.95 20.52 10.69
C LEU A 27 17.47 19.23 11.32
N ARG A 28 18.27 19.35 12.39
CA ARG A 28 18.72 18.21 13.19
C ARG A 28 18.11 18.33 14.57
N VAL A 29 17.47 17.26 15.02
CA VAL A 29 16.95 17.12 16.38
C VAL A 29 17.79 16.07 17.06
N GLU A 30 18.75 16.52 17.86
CA GLU A 30 19.78 15.66 18.44
C GLU A 30 19.23 14.87 19.65
N ALA A 31 19.91 13.81 20.05
CA ALA A 31 19.49 12.98 21.18
C ALA A 31 19.29 13.81 22.48
N GLY A 32 18.11 13.67 23.08
CA GLY A 32 17.71 14.41 24.28
C GLY A 32 17.15 15.81 24.03
N GLU A 33 17.06 16.24 22.78
CA GLU A 33 16.30 17.43 22.37
C GLU A 33 14.85 17.06 22.02
N THR A 34 13.94 18.00 22.26
CA THR A 34 12.55 17.91 21.80
C THR A 34 12.29 19.12 20.90
N TYR A 35 11.73 18.86 19.72
CA TYR A 35 11.27 19.88 18.77
C TYR A 35 9.74 19.84 18.72
N ASP A 36 9.11 20.84 19.33
CA ASP A 36 7.67 21.01 19.37
C ASP A 36 7.19 21.79 18.13
N PHE A 37 6.12 21.32 17.49
CA PHE A 37 5.49 21.99 16.34
C PHE A 37 3.97 21.82 16.36
N THR A 38 3.23 22.73 15.72
CA THR A 38 1.82 22.48 15.38
C THR A 38 1.77 21.62 14.13
N GLU A 39 2.27 22.17 13.02
CA GLU A 39 2.37 21.52 11.72
C GLU A 39 3.75 21.77 11.12
N LEU A 40 4.44 20.69 10.75
CA LEU A 40 5.79 20.72 10.21
C LEU A 40 5.78 20.28 8.75
N ARG A 41 6.09 21.20 7.84
CA ARG A 41 6.29 20.91 6.43
C ARG A 41 7.78 20.79 6.11
N ILE A 42 8.16 19.66 5.52
CA ILE A 42 9.54 19.34 5.20
C ILE A 42 9.72 19.41 3.68
N GLU A 43 10.40 20.45 3.21
CA GLU A 43 10.84 20.59 1.81
C GLU A 43 12.35 20.33 1.65
N GLY A 44 13.12 20.58 2.71
CA GLY A 44 14.53 20.21 2.86
C GLY A 44 14.70 18.84 3.52
N GLU A 45 15.50 18.78 4.57
CA GLU A 45 15.80 17.54 5.29
C GLU A 45 15.60 17.72 6.79
N VAL A 46 14.99 16.74 7.44
CA VAL A 46 14.92 16.64 8.90
C VAL A 46 15.57 15.34 9.32
N VAL A 47 16.56 15.40 10.20
CA VAL A 47 17.22 14.23 10.78
C VAL A 47 16.97 14.21 12.28
N VAL A 48 16.44 13.10 12.79
CA VAL A 48 15.97 12.99 14.17
C VAL A 48 16.69 11.86 14.89
N GLU A 49 17.29 12.19 16.03
CA GLU A 49 17.79 11.28 17.06
C GLU A 49 17.18 11.61 18.45
N GLY A 50 16.48 12.74 18.57
CA GLY A 50 15.71 13.18 19.74
C GLY A 50 14.20 12.97 19.58
N GLU A 51 13.39 13.94 20.02
CA GLU A 51 11.92 13.86 19.96
C GLU A 51 11.32 14.94 19.05
N LEU A 52 10.41 14.52 18.18
CA LEU A 52 9.45 15.37 17.48
C LEU A 52 8.10 15.25 18.20
N PHE A 53 7.52 16.37 18.62
CA PHE A 53 6.20 16.41 19.25
C PHE A 53 5.31 17.43 18.53
N GLY A 54 4.21 17.00 17.95
CA GLY A 54 3.31 17.91 17.23
C GLY A 54 2.13 17.24 16.58
N GLN A 55 1.35 17.96 15.77
CA GLN A 55 0.11 17.42 15.20
C GLN A 55 0.34 16.77 13.83
N THR A 56 0.86 17.52 12.87
CA THR A 56 1.00 17.05 11.48
C THR A 56 2.42 17.21 10.98
N ILE A 57 3.00 16.15 10.44
CA ILE A 57 4.25 16.22 9.67
C ILE A 57 3.91 15.96 8.21
N PHE A 58 4.24 16.88 7.32
CA PHE A 58 4.12 16.68 5.88
C PHE A 58 5.49 16.70 5.21
N VAL A 59 5.91 15.54 4.72
CA VAL A 59 7.11 15.40 3.90
C VAL A 59 6.72 15.69 2.45
N ALA A 60 7.01 16.90 1.99
CA ALA A 60 6.65 17.36 0.65
C ALA A 60 7.46 16.59 -0.43
N PRO A 61 7.03 16.58 -1.70
CA PRO A 61 7.83 16.01 -2.78
C PRO A 61 9.23 16.65 -2.88
N GLY A 62 10.26 15.92 -2.49
CA GLY A 62 11.62 16.47 -2.34
C GLY A 62 12.17 16.52 -0.94
N GLY A 63 11.28 16.66 0.04
CA GLY A 63 11.61 16.60 1.43
C GLY A 63 12.04 15.20 1.85
N ARG A 64 12.88 15.15 2.87
CA ARG A 64 13.32 13.91 3.51
C ARG A 64 13.18 14.00 5.02
N LEU A 65 12.51 13.02 5.62
CA LEU A 65 12.48 12.80 7.05
C LEU A 65 13.28 11.54 7.37
N GLU A 66 14.40 11.69 8.05
CA GLU A 66 15.24 10.60 8.55
C GLU A 66 15.05 10.45 10.07
N LEU A 67 14.62 9.26 10.51
CA LEU A 67 14.49 8.89 11.92
C LEU A 67 15.53 7.82 12.24
N ASN A 68 16.44 8.12 13.17
CA ASN A 68 17.54 7.25 13.57
C ASN A 68 17.31 6.65 14.97
N PRO A 69 18.09 5.62 15.38
CA PRO A 69 17.94 5.01 16.70
C PRO A 69 17.92 6.04 17.84
N GLY A 70 16.91 5.95 18.69
CA GLY A 70 16.61 6.92 19.75
C GLY A 70 15.52 7.93 19.39
N ALA A 71 15.16 8.06 18.10
CA ALA A 71 14.13 8.99 17.66
C ALA A 71 12.75 8.63 18.23
N VAL A 72 12.04 9.65 18.70
CA VAL A 72 10.64 9.55 19.13
C VAL A 72 9.81 10.55 18.34
N VAL A 73 8.72 10.10 17.71
CA VAL A 73 7.72 10.96 17.07
C VAL A 73 6.40 10.77 17.80
N THR A 74 5.94 11.81 18.49
CA THR A 74 4.66 11.82 19.19
C THR A 74 3.68 12.71 18.44
N ILE A 75 2.58 12.11 17.95
CA ILE A 75 1.47 12.85 17.36
C ILE A 75 0.49 13.26 18.45
N ALA A 76 0.28 14.58 18.59
CA ALA A 76 -0.49 15.18 19.67
C ALA A 76 -1.99 14.87 19.60
N ASP A 77 -2.62 14.70 20.77
CA ASP A 77 -4.06 14.49 20.96
C ASP A 77 -4.81 15.83 20.90
N VAL A 78 -4.97 16.34 19.69
CA VAL A 78 -5.66 17.60 19.42
C VAL A 78 -6.86 17.35 18.51
N GLU A 79 -7.97 18.05 18.76
CA GLU A 79 -9.14 18.01 17.90
C GLU A 79 -8.78 18.54 16.50
N ILE A 80 -9.22 17.83 15.45
CA ILE A 80 -8.93 18.21 14.07
C ILE A 80 -9.80 19.41 13.68
N ASP A 81 -9.20 20.48 13.16
CA ASP A 81 -9.96 21.59 12.60
C ASP A 81 -10.59 21.20 11.27
N THR A 82 -11.81 20.68 11.34
CA THR A 82 -12.56 20.23 10.16
C THR A 82 -12.97 21.36 9.19
N SER A 83 -12.77 22.63 9.55
CA SER A 83 -13.01 23.74 8.62
C SER A 83 -11.86 23.93 7.63
N ASP A 84 -10.62 23.68 8.07
CA ASP A 84 -9.41 23.74 7.25
C ASP A 84 -9.00 22.36 6.71
N ASP A 85 -9.32 21.28 7.44
CA ASP A 85 -9.08 19.89 7.05
C ASP A 85 -10.40 19.07 7.07
N PRO A 86 -11.33 19.31 6.13
CA PRO A 86 -12.61 18.61 6.07
C PRO A 86 -12.47 17.10 5.79
N HIS A 87 -11.34 16.68 5.25
CA HIS A 87 -10.99 15.28 5.00
C HIS A 87 -10.22 14.64 6.15
N GLN A 88 -9.90 15.40 7.20
CA GLN A 88 -9.12 15.00 8.38
C GLN A 88 -7.89 14.16 8.00
N MET A 89 -7.16 14.64 7.00
CA MET A 89 -5.92 14.02 6.55
C MET A 89 -4.76 14.33 7.48
N GLY A 90 -4.77 15.47 8.16
CA GLY A 90 -3.78 15.86 9.17
C GLY A 90 -3.78 14.95 10.40
N ASN A 91 -3.12 15.43 11.47
CA ASN A 91 -2.89 14.68 12.70
C ASN A 91 -2.20 13.33 12.40
N GLY A 92 -1.02 13.40 11.79
CA GLY A 92 -0.27 12.24 11.32
C GLY A 92 0.97 12.61 10.52
N ILE A 93 1.62 11.59 9.97
CA ILE A 93 2.80 11.69 9.10
C ILE A 93 2.35 11.45 7.66
N LEU A 94 2.39 12.50 6.87
CA LEU A 94 1.94 12.56 5.49
C LEU A 94 3.16 12.61 4.57
N VAL A 95 3.37 11.57 3.77
CA VAL A 95 4.60 11.44 2.98
C VAL A 95 4.27 11.53 1.49
N ALA A 96 4.82 12.53 0.83
CA ALA A 96 4.91 12.64 -0.63
C ALA A 96 6.37 12.72 -1.11
N GLY A 97 7.32 12.89 -0.18
CA GLY A 97 8.77 12.82 -0.39
C GLY A 97 9.37 11.50 0.08
N GLU A 98 10.37 11.56 0.95
CA GLU A 98 11.12 10.41 1.47
C GLU A 98 11.00 10.31 2.99
N LEU A 99 10.62 9.14 3.47
CA LEU A 99 10.67 8.77 4.88
C LEU A 99 11.64 7.61 5.05
N ASP A 100 12.71 7.84 5.80
CA ASP A 100 13.69 6.82 6.16
C ASP A 100 13.66 6.63 7.67
N VAL A 101 13.24 5.44 8.11
CA VAL A 101 13.35 5.01 9.50
C VAL A 101 14.43 3.95 9.58
N ASN A 102 15.49 4.26 10.31
CA ASN A 102 16.73 3.48 10.38
C ASN A 102 16.92 2.82 11.75
N GLY A 103 15.88 2.20 12.28
CA GLY A 103 15.95 1.47 13.54
C GLY A 103 16.78 0.19 13.46
N THR A 104 17.16 -0.33 14.63
CA THR A 104 17.82 -1.63 14.73
C THR A 104 16.81 -2.74 14.50
N GLU A 105 17.08 -3.61 13.52
CA GLU A 105 16.23 -4.76 13.24
C GLU A 105 16.34 -5.79 14.38
N LYS A 106 15.20 -6.31 14.82
CA LYS A 106 15.09 -7.44 15.75
C LYS A 106 14.30 -8.56 15.07
N THR A 107 14.51 -9.81 15.48
CA THR A 107 13.58 -10.88 15.10
C THR A 107 12.18 -10.58 15.64
N ALA A 108 11.19 -10.45 14.76
CA ALA A 108 9.85 -10.00 15.15
C ALA A 108 9.12 -11.01 16.06
N TYR A 109 9.42 -12.29 15.91
CA TYR A 109 8.87 -13.36 16.73
C TYR A 109 9.82 -14.55 16.80
N ALA A 110 9.60 -15.37 17.83
CA ALA A 110 10.29 -16.64 17.98
C ALA A 110 9.33 -17.72 18.51
N ARG A 111 9.57 -18.97 18.09
CA ARG A 111 8.76 -20.12 18.54
C ARG A 111 9.27 -20.67 19.86
N LEU A 112 8.35 -21.00 20.76
CA LEU A 112 8.65 -21.74 21.97
C LEU A 112 9.06 -23.19 21.67
N ALA A 113 9.91 -23.74 22.54
CA ALA A 113 10.33 -25.14 22.51
C ALA A 113 9.36 -26.08 23.24
N GLU A 114 8.46 -25.51 24.03
CA GLU A 114 7.46 -26.21 24.83
C GLU A 114 6.23 -25.32 25.05
N ASP A 115 5.14 -25.92 25.56
CA ASP A 115 3.95 -25.17 25.97
C ASP A 115 4.28 -24.21 27.12
N ALA A 116 3.67 -23.04 27.13
CA ALA A 116 3.81 -22.07 28.22
C ALA A 116 2.58 -22.10 29.12
N TYR A 117 2.73 -22.65 30.33
CA TYR A 117 1.64 -22.80 31.28
C TYR A 117 1.45 -21.56 32.15
N ALA A 118 0.24 -21.37 32.67
CA ALA A 118 -0.06 -20.34 33.64
C ALA A 118 0.87 -20.46 34.86
N ASN A 119 1.27 -19.30 35.40
CA ASN A 119 2.23 -19.07 36.47
C ASN A 119 3.71 -19.36 36.12
N THR A 120 4.01 -19.72 34.87
CA THR A 120 5.41 -19.80 34.42
C THR A 120 5.95 -18.40 34.14
N SER A 121 7.15 -18.10 34.64
CA SER A 121 7.84 -16.83 34.41
C SER A 121 9.12 -17.01 33.59
N THR A 122 9.23 -18.13 32.88
CA THR A 122 10.38 -18.51 32.08
C THR A 122 9.89 -19.20 30.83
N LEU A 123 10.27 -18.65 29.69
CA LEU A 123 9.93 -19.12 28.37
C LEU A 123 11.17 -19.74 27.74
N VAL A 124 11.03 -20.92 27.15
CA VAL A 124 12.12 -21.61 26.46
C VAL A 124 11.84 -21.58 24.98
N PHE A 125 12.76 -21.01 24.19
CA PHE A 125 12.63 -20.88 22.74
C PHE A 125 13.37 -21.97 22.00
N GLN A 126 12.93 -22.32 20.78
CA GLN A 126 13.62 -23.30 19.95
C GLN A 126 15.00 -22.83 19.50
N ASN A 127 15.08 -21.54 19.17
CA ASN A 127 16.30 -20.86 18.78
C ASN A 127 16.46 -19.61 19.66
N VAL A 128 17.68 -19.13 19.81
CA VAL A 128 17.94 -17.84 20.46
C VAL A 128 17.35 -16.75 19.55
N PRO A 129 16.41 -15.91 20.03
CA PRO A 129 15.93 -14.77 19.26
C PRO A 129 17.05 -13.76 19.04
N ASP A 130 17.18 -13.23 17.81
CA ASP A 130 18.21 -12.24 17.49
C ASP A 130 17.80 -10.85 18.00
N ASP A 131 18.75 -10.20 18.67
CA ASP A 131 18.69 -8.81 19.15
C ASP A 131 17.53 -8.49 20.12
N TRP A 132 17.02 -9.49 20.83
CA TRP A 132 16.11 -9.29 21.97
C TRP A 132 16.90 -8.87 23.22
N GLU A 133 16.35 -7.93 23.98
CA GLU A 133 17.04 -7.28 25.10
C GLU A 133 16.22 -7.31 26.39
N ILE A 134 16.90 -7.22 27.54
CA ILE A 134 16.24 -7.01 28.82
C ILE A 134 15.51 -5.67 28.78
N GLY A 135 14.23 -5.67 29.13
CA GLY A 135 13.36 -4.50 29.07
C GLY A 135 12.42 -4.50 27.86
N ASP A 136 12.66 -5.34 26.85
CA ASP A 136 11.75 -5.46 25.71
C ASP A 136 10.36 -5.94 26.16
N VAL A 137 9.34 -5.36 25.55
CA VAL A 137 7.95 -5.80 25.67
C VAL A 137 7.69 -6.88 24.63
N ILE A 138 7.21 -8.03 25.09
CA ILE A 138 6.85 -9.17 24.26
C ILE A 138 5.40 -9.56 24.48
N ALA A 139 4.80 -10.25 23.52
CA ALA A 139 3.42 -10.68 23.59
C ALA A 139 3.20 -12.09 23.07
N ILE A 140 2.19 -12.77 23.63
CA ILE A 140 1.77 -14.12 23.25
C ILE A 140 0.26 -14.15 23.05
N ALA A 141 -0.17 -14.72 21.92
CA ALA A 141 -1.57 -14.72 21.51
C ALA A 141 -2.38 -15.86 22.16
N ASP A 142 -3.70 -15.69 22.27
CA ASP A 142 -4.60 -16.76 22.68
C ASP A 142 -4.52 -17.91 21.68
N THR A 143 -3.98 -19.04 22.11
CA THR A 143 -3.73 -20.20 21.25
C THR A 143 -4.79 -21.29 21.37
N ARG A 144 -5.86 -21.06 22.12
CA ARG A 144 -6.88 -22.07 22.37
C ARG A 144 -7.71 -22.39 21.13
N GLN A 145 -8.05 -23.66 20.97
CA GLN A 145 -9.22 -24.04 20.19
C GLN A 145 -10.46 -23.89 21.06
N LEU A 146 -11.37 -22.99 20.67
CA LEU A 146 -12.57 -22.70 21.43
C LEU A 146 -13.73 -23.58 20.97
N ALA A 147 -14.38 -24.27 21.91
CA ALA A 147 -15.64 -24.95 21.64
C ALA A 147 -16.76 -23.92 21.43
N ARG A 148 -17.80 -24.31 20.69
CA ARG A 148 -18.98 -23.45 20.49
C ARG A 148 -19.63 -23.02 21.80
N GLN A 149 -19.64 -23.88 22.81
CA GLN A 149 -20.17 -23.58 24.13
C GLN A 149 -19.33 -22.55 24.91
N ASP A 150 -18.06 -22.37 24.56
CA ASP A 150 -17.15 -21.40 25.16
C ASP A 150 -17.21 -20.06 24.44
N LEU A 151 -18.05 -19.95 23.40
CA LEU A 151 -18.31 -18.72 22.68
C LEU A 151 -19.63 -18.07 23.15
N GLN A 152 -19.70 -16.75 23.07
CA GLN A 152 -20.88 -15.93 23.30
C GLN A 152 -21.14 -15.01 22.11
N TYR A 153 -22.42 -14.74 21.84
CA TYR A 153 -22.83 -13.75 20.86
C TYR A 153 -22.76 -12.36 21.46
N GLU A 154 -22.02 -11.48 20.80
CA GLU A 154 -21.94 -10.05 21.15
C GLU A 154 -22.43 -9.20 19.98
N PRO A 155 -23.15 -8.09 20.23
CA PRO A 155 -23.49 -7.15 19.17
C PRO A 155 -22.22 -6.67 18.45
N ILE A 156 -22.30 -6.57 17.13
CA ILE A 156 -21.25 -5.95 16.33
C ILE A 156 -21.43 -4.44 16.44
N LEU A 157 -20.89 -3.87 17.51
CA LEU A 157 -20.79 -2.43 17.67
C LEU A 157 -20.01 -1.86 16.48
N ASN A 158 -20.33 -0.63 16.08
CA ASN A 158 -19.47 0.18 15.23
C ASN A 158 -19.40 -0.30 13.76
N THR A 159 -20.48 -0.93 13.28
CA THR A 159 -20.64 -1.37 11.89
C THR A 159 -21.95 -0.89 11.28
N SER A 160 -22.04 -0.93 9.94
CA SER A 160 -23.24 -0.64 9.15
C SER A 160 -24.36 -1.66 9.38
N HIS A 161 -24.12 -2.67 10.21
CA HIS A 161 -25.04 -3.77 10.52
C HIS A 161 -25.18 -3.97 12.05
N PRO A 162 -25.75 -2.99 12.79
CA PRO A 162 -25.83 -3.04 14.25
C PRO A 162 -26.74 -4.16 14.80
N ASP A 163 -27.61 -4.73 13.97
CA ASP A 163 -28.49 -5.85 14.33
C ASP A 163 -27.79 -7.23 14.27
N ARG A 164 -26.52 -7.27 13.88
CA ARG A 164 -25.75 -8.51 13.77
C ARG A 164 -24.90 -8.77 15.00
N TYR A 165 -24.55 -10.05 15.17
CA TYR A 165 -23.81 -10.54 16.32
C TYR A 165 -22.56 -11.30 15.86
N ARG A 166 -21.48 -11.15 16.62
CA ARG A 166 -20.23 -11.88 16.47
C ARG A 166 -20.01 -12.87 17.60
N LEU A 167 -19.25 -13.92 17.32
CA LEU A 167 -18.86 -14.89 18.33
C LEU A 167 -17.55 -14.46 19.01
N ARG A 168 -17.53 -14.52 20.34
CA ARG A 168 -16.37 -14.20 21.18
C ARG A 168 -16.14 -15.23 22.26
N PRO A 169 -14.90 -15.43 22.74
CA PRO A 169 -14.67 -16.26 23.91
C PRO A 169 -15.40 -15.69 25.14
N LYS A 170 -16.08 -16.55 25.88
CA LYS A 170 -16.62 -16.21 27.19
C LYS A 170 -15.47 -15.87 28.13
N GLY A 171 -15.54 -14.69 28.77
CA GLY A 171 -14.47 -14.21 29.63
C GLY A 171 -13.32 -13.51 28.89
N GLY A 172 -13.43 -13.32 27.57
CA GLY A 172 -12.44 -12.60 26.77
C GLY A 172 -11.30 -13.49 26.24
N TYR A 173 -10.46 -12.87 25.41
CA TYR A 173 -9.27 -13.52 24.85
C TYR A 173 -8.15 -13.61 25.88
N TRP A 174 -7.33 -14.65 25.77
CA TRP A 174 -6.17 -14.90 26.64
C TRP A 174 -4.87 -14.32 26.04
N HIS A 175 -4.93 -13.17 25.38
CA HIS A 175 -3.72 -12.49 24.92
C HIS A 175 -2.96 -11.93 26.12
N GLU A 176 -1.64 -12.08 26.14
CA GLU A 176 -0.81 -11.56 27.22
C GLU A 176 0.36 -10.75 26.67
N THR A 177 0.76 -9.72 27.43
CA THR A 177 1.89 -8.84 27.13
C THR A 177 2.73 -8.73 28.39
N MET A 178 4.05 -8.89 28.25
CA MET A 178 4.98 -8.96 29.37
C MET A 178 6.31 -8.31 29.01
N GLN A 179 7.14 -8.05 30.03
CA GLN A 179 8.47 -7.49 29.83
C GLN A 179 9.55 -8.54 30.10
N ILE A 180 10.61 -8.53 29.29
CA ILE A 180 11.80 -9.35 29.53
C ILE A 180 12.58 -8.78 30.71
N VAL A 181 12.92 -9.64 31.69
CA VAL A 181 13.74 -9.25 32.85
C VAL A 181 15.10 -9.94 32.91
N ASP A 182 15.30 -11.03 32.16
CA ASP A 182 16.57 -11.74 32.05
C ASP A 182 16.64 -12.60 30.79
N ILE A 183 17.83 -12.76 30.22
CA ILE A 183 18.08 -13.57 29.01
C ILE A 183 19.29 -14.48 29.24
N GLU A 184 19.08 -15.79 29.13
CA GLU A 184 20.12 -16.82 29.20
C GLU A 184 20.05 -17.73 27.96
N GLY A 185 20.62 -17.26 26.85
CA GLY A 185 20.54 -17.97 25.56
C GLY A 185 19.10 -18.04 25.05
N ASN A 186 18.56 -19.24 24.87
CA ASN A 186 17.17 -19.45 24.44
C ASN A 186 16.17 -19.47 25.61
N LEU A 187 16.61 -19.19 26.84
CA LEU A 187 15.76 -19.09 28.02
C LEU A 187 15.55 -17.62 28.36
N ILE A 188 14.30 -17.17 28.35
CA ILE A 188 13.93 -15.78 28.62
C ILE A 188 13.03 -15.73 29.85
N ARG A 189 13.38 -14.92 30.85
CA ARG A 189 12.54 -14.68 32.02
C ARG A 189 11.72 -13.42 31.83
N ILE A 190 10.46 -13.49 32.24
CA ILE A 190 9.48 -12.40 32.11
C ILE A 190 9.14 -11.81 33.48
N SER A 191 8.67 -10.56 33.48
CA SER A 191 8.44 -9.73 34.67
C SER A 191 7.46 -10.36 35.66
N GLU A 192 6.43 -11.04 35.17
CA GLU A 192 5.42 -11.73 35.95
C GLU A 192 5.12 -13.09 35.30
N GLY A 193 4.64 -14.05 36.08
CA GLY A 193 4.24 -15.35 35.53
C GLY A 193 2.98 -15.21 34.67
N LEU A 194 2.86 -16.01 33.61
CA LEU A 194 1.69 -15.99 32.72
C LEU A 194 0.38 -16.18 33.50
N GLU A 195 -0.67 -15.47 33.10
CA GLU A 195 -2.01 -15.66 33.66
C GLU A 195 -2.71 -16.88 33.09
N HIS A 196 -2.39 -17.25 31.84
CA HIS A 196 -3.08 -18.27 31.09
C HIS A 196 -2.15 -19.33 30.50
N ASP A 197 -2.75 -20.47 30.15
CA ASP A 197 -2.07 -21.53 29.41
C ASP A 197 -2.05 -21.18 27.91
N HIS A 198 -0.86 -21.25 27.33
CA HIS A 198 -0.60 -21.13 25.90
C HIS A 198 -0.02 -22.44 25.41
N ILE A 199 -0.89 -23.27 24.86
CA ILE A 199 -0.58 -24.65 24.52
C ILE A 199 -0.59 -24.82 23.02
N GLY A 200 0.39 -25.57 22.53
CA GLY A 200 0.50 -26.03 21.17
C GLY A 200 -0.36 -27.24 20.86
N LEU A 201 -0.13 -27.84 19.69
CA LEU A 201 -0.75 -29.11 19.30
C LEU A 201 0.14 -29.91 18.35
N ALA A 202 0.18 -31.22 18.51
CA ALA A 202 0.93 -32.15 17.65
C ALA A 202 2.43 -31.81 17.49
N GLY A 203 3.06 -31.31 18.56
CA GLY A 203 4.47 -30.91 18.56
C GLY A 203 4.74 -29.53 17.94
N ASN A 204 3.69 -28.80 17.54
CA ASN A 204 3.76 -27.36 17.33
C ASN A 204 3.62 -26.65 18.67
N PHE A 205 4.24 -25.48 18.80
CA PHE A 205 4.23 -24.66 20.02
C PHE A 205 3.90 -23.21 19.67
N PRO A 206 3.36 -22.43 20.63
CA PRO A 206 3.06 -21.02 20.42
C PRO A 206 4.29 -20.20 20.02
N HIS A 207 4.04 -19.06 19.38
CA HIS A 207 5.05 -18.05 19.13
C HIS A 207 4.88 -16.86 20.07
N VAL A 208 5.99 -16.19 20.35
CA VAL A 208 6.04 -14.95 21.12
C VAL A 208 6.62 -13.88 20.22
N THR A 209 5.97 -12.72 20.17
CA THR A 209 6.39 -11.58 19.35
C THR A 209 7.04 -10.50 20.21
N ASN A 210 8.02 -9.78 19.66
CA ASN A 210 8.67 -8.66 20.31
C ASN A 210 8.19 -7.33 19.73
N LEU A 211 7.66 -6.47 20.60
CA LEU A 211 7.00 -5.22 20.25
C LEU A 211 7.89 -3.99 20.46
N THR A 212 9.10 -4.14 20.99
CA THR A 212 9.98 -3.01 21.32
C THR A 212 11.01 -2.76 20.23
N ARG A 213 11.13 -1.49 19.80
CA ARG A 213 12.20 -1.03 18.91
C ARG A 213 12.80 0.28 19.39
N ASP A 214 13.91 0.68 18.79
CA ASP A 214 14.69 1.86 19.17
C ASP A 214 14.27 3.16 18.45
N VAL A 215 13.38 3.08 17.46
CA VAL A 215 12.68 4.25 16.89
C VAL A 215 11.19 4.14 17.22
N LEU A 216 10.62 5.13 17.91
CA LEU A 216 9.24 5.09 18.40
C LEU A 216 8.37 6.13 17.68
N LEU A 217 7.27 5.70 17.07
CA LEU A 217 6.20 6.54 16.56
C LEU A 217 4.96 6.24 17.40
N ARG A 218 4.36 7.25 18.03
CA ARG A 218 3.20 7.03 18.91
C ARG A 218 2.17 8.13 18.85
N SER A 219 0.91 7.76 19.06
CA SER A 219 -0.12 8.74 19.41
C SER A 219 0.07 9.14 20.88
N GLU A 220 -0.05 10.43 21.19
CA GLU A 220 -0.02 10.93 22.58
C GLU A 220 -1.12 10.24 23.42
N ASN A 221 -2.31 10.11 22.83
CA ASN A 221 -3.44 9.41 23.43
C ASN A 221 -4.08 8.45 22.41
N PRO A 222 -3.93 7.12 22.57
CA PRO A 222 -4.58 6.15 21.70
C PRO A 222 -6.11 6.12 21.84
N ASP A 223 -6.70 6.72 22.86
CA ASP A 223 -8.17 6.80 22.98
C ASP A 223 -8.73 8.15 22.47
N GLY A 224 -7.85 9.07 22.07
CA GLY A 224 -8.17 10.39 21.53
C GLY A 224 -7.96 10.49 20.02
N THR A 225 -7.58 11.67 19.54
CA THR A 225 -7.13 11.85 18.16
C THR A 225 -5.80 11.15 17.98
N ARG A 226 -5.79 10.12 17.12
CA ARG A 226 -4.60 9.33 16.83
C ARG A 226 -3.78 9.92 15.69
N GLY A 227 -2.48 9.65 15.72
CA GLY A 227 -1.62 9.71 14.56
C GLY A 227 -1.93 8.62 13.54
N HIS A 228 -1.55 8.84 12.30
CA HIS A 228 -1.53 7.83 11.24
C HIS A 228 -0.33 8.09 10.34
N LEU A 229 0.08 7.10 9.55
CA LEU A 229 1.17 7.25 8.59
C LEU A 229 0.67 6.85 7.21
N ILE A 230 0.78 7.77 6.25
CA ILE A 230 0.34 7.54 4.88
C ILE A 230 1.35 8.10 3.87
N GLY A 231 1.73 7.25 2.92
CA GLY A 231 2.53 7.61 1.75
C GLY A 231 1.64 7.73 0.53
N PHE A 232 1.78 8.83 -0.22
CA PHE A 232 1.00 9.11 -1.43
C PHE A 232 1.86 9.03 -2.68
N GLN A 233 1.25 8.60 -3.79
CA GLN A 233 1.72 8.74 -5.18
C GLN A 233 3.16 9.27 -5.37
N GLY A 234 4.14 8.37 -5.40
CA GLY A 234 5.56 8.69 -5.59
C GLY A 234 6.39 8.84 -4.30
N ALA A 235 5.76 8.72 -3.12
CA ALA A 235 6.45 8.64 -1.85
C ALA A 235 7.42 7.45 -1.78
N GLU A 236 8.56 7.64 -1.14
CA GLU A 236 9.45 6.55 -0.76
C GLU A 236 9.43 6.41 0.75
N MET A 237 9.07 5.24 1.24
CA MET A 237 9.08 4.98 2.68
C MET A 237 9.87 3.70 2.95
N SER A 238 11.04 3.86 3.55
CA SER A 238 11.82 2.77 4.12
C SER A 238 11.60 2.77 5.62
N ILE A 239 10.79 1.84 6.12
CA ILE A 239 10.45 1.77 7.55
C ILE A 239 11.10 0.53 8.15
N VAL A 240 12.30 0.70 8.70
CA VAL A 240 13.09 -0.39 9.28
C VAL A 240 13.19 -0.24 10.78
N GLY A 241 12.88 -1.31 11.52
CA GLY A 241 13.08 -1.37 12.97
C GLY A 241 12.30 -0.30 13.74
N ALA A 242 11.10 0.07 13.30
CA ALA A 242 10.27 1.05 14.00
C ALA A 242 9.30 0.38 14.98
N GLN A 243 8.97 1.03 16.09
CA GLN A 243 7.84 0.71 16.96
C GLN A 243 6.75 1.74 16.70
N ILE A 244 5.54 1.30 16.37
CA ILE A 244 4.39 2.15 16.06
C ILE A 244 3.25 1.82 17.02
N ASP A 245 2.99 2.75 17.94
CA ASP A 245 2.03 2.55 19.03
C ASP A 245 0.80 3.44 18.87
N GLY A 246 -0.37 2.82 18.81
CA GLY A 246 -1.62 3.55 18.88
C GLY A 246 -1.91 4.44 17.66
N PHE A 247 -1.27 4.22 16.51
CA PHE A 247 -1.64 4.88 15.26
C PHE A 247 -2.95 4.29 14.66
N GLY A 248 -3.50 4.91 13.63
CA GLY A 248 -4.68 4.45 12.90
C GLY A 248 -5.88 5.39 13.00
N ARG A 249 -7.09 4.90 12.70
CA ARG A 249 -8.31 5.72 12.78
C ARG A 249 -8.59 6.12 14.22
N THR A 250 -9.21 7.27 14.44
CA THR A 250 -9.69 7.69 15.76
C THR A 250 -10.69 6.69 16.36
N THR A 251 -11.61 6.16 15.55
CA THR A 251 -12.60 5.17 16.00
C THR A 251 -12.70 3.97 15.07
N VAL A 252 -13.29 2.88 15.58
CA VAL A 252 -13.57 1.68 14.79
C VAL A 252 -14.96 1.72 14.14
N ASP A 253 -15.66 2.86 14.26
CA ASP A 253 -17.04 3.07 13.80
C ASP A 253 -17.19 2.90 12.29
N VAL A 254 -18.46 2.98 11.88
CA VAL A 254 -18.81 3.05 10.46
C VAL A 254 -18.03 4.19 9.84
N LEU A 255 -17.51 3.93 8.66
CA LEU A 255 -16.81 4.94 7.88
C LEU A 255 -17.76 6.11 7.60
N ASP A 256 -17.27 7.32 7.87
CA ASP A 256 -17.97 8.56 7.64
C ASP A 256 -16.94 9.60 7.17
N SER A 257 -16.59 9.53 5.89
CA SER A 257 -15.53 10.35 5.31
C SER A 257 -16.06 11.72 4.88
N GLY A 258 -15.20 12.74 4.95
CA GLY A 258 -15.51 14.07 4.41
C GLY A 258 -15.78 14.02 2.91
N GLN A 259 -16.67 14.88 2.42
CA GLN A 259 -17.01 14.99 1.00
C GLN A 259 -16.93 16.43 0.53
N VAL A 260 -16.14 16.67 -0.53
CA VAL A 260 -15.98 17.97 -1.18
C VAL A 260 -16.27 17.82 -2.67
N THR A 261 -17.26 18.58 -3.18
CA THR A 261 -17.63 18.57 -4.60
C THR A 261 -17.47 19.97 -5.17
N GLY A 262 -16.62 20.12 -6.20
CA GLY A 262 -16.39 21.40 -6.86
C GLY A 262 -15.83 22.50 -5.95
N GLY A 263 -15.04 22.12 -4.92
CA GLY A 263 -14.47 23.05 -3.94
C GLY A 263 -15.48 23.54 -2.89
N GLN A 264 -16.62 22.87 -2.74
CA GLN A 264 -17.58 23.10 -1.66
C GLN A 264 -17.65 21.86 -0.78
N ILE A 265 -17.58 22.06 0.54
CA ILE A 265 -17.76 21.00 1.53
C ILE A 265 -19.24 20.61 1.53
N GLU A 266 -19.55 19.38 1.10
CA GLU A 266 -20.90 18.81 1.10
C GLU A 266 -21.20 18.03 2.38
N HIS A 267 -20.16 17.46 3.00
CA HIS A 267 -20.25 16.70 4.25
C HIS A 267 -18.93 16.75 5.02
N ILE A 268 -19.01 16.98 6.33
CA ILE A 268 -17.86 16.87 7.24
C ILE A 268 -17.98 15.54 7.96
N GLY A 269 -17.09 14.61 7.63
CA GLY A 269 -17.08 13.28 8.21
C GLY A 269 -16.62 13.28 9.67
N THR A 270 -16.85 12.20 10.40
CA THR A 270 -16.26 11.99 11.75
C THR A 270 -15.33 10.78 11.82
N ASN A 271 -15.16 10.04 10.72
CA ASN A 271 -14.34 8.83 10.70
C ASN A 271 -13.83 8.54 9.29
N GLN A 272 -12.58 8.91 9.03
CA GLN A 272 -12.01 8.91 7.68
C GLN A 272 -11.49 7.56 7.22
N VAL A 273 -11.49 7.41 5.89
CA VAL A 273 -10.85 6.28 5.21
C VAL A 273 -9.35 6.55 5.12
N GLY A 274 -8.55 5.48 5.05
CA GLY A 274 -7.12 5.60 4.78
C GLY A 274 -6.24 5.99 5.97
N ARG A 275 -6.79 6.30 7.15
CA ARG A 275 -6.00 6.52 8.38
C ARG A 275 -5.64 5.17 9.03
N TYR A 276 -4.47 4.63 8.71
CA TYR A 276 -3.98 3.35 9.24
C TYR A 276 -2.65 3.53 9.99
N ALA A 277 -2.17 2.50 10.68
CA ALA A 277 -0.86 2.60 11.33
C ALA A 277 0.25 2.82 10.31
N ILE A 278 0.21 2.09 9.19
CA ILE A 278 1.00 2.36 7.98
C ILE A 278 0.08 2.19 6.76
N HIS A 279 0.08 3.16 5.85
CA HIS A 279 -0.69 3.10 4.61
C HIS A 279 0.15 3.51 3.39
N PHE A 280 0.33 2.58 2.46
CA PHE A 280 0.88 2.84 1.13
C PHE A 280 -0.25 3.10 0.15
N HIS A 281 -0.61 4.37 -0.06
CA HIS A 281 -1.77 4.79 -0.85
C HIS A 281 -1.38 5.21 -2.26
N HIS A 282 -1.57 4.30 -3.22
CA HIS A 282 -1.24 4.45 -4.64
C HIS A 282 0.18 4.99 -4.90
N VAL A 283 1.14 4.56 -4.08
CA VAL A 283 2.56 4.91 -4.26
C VAL A 283 3.07 4.40 -5.62
N GLY A 284 2.46 3.34 -6.13
CA GLY A 284 2.73 2.79 -7.45
C GLY A 284 3.95 1.89 -7.44
N THR A 285 4.89 2.16 -8.33
CA THR A 285 6.16 1.42 -8.48
C THR A 285 7.38 2.32 -8.38
N SER A 286 7.20 3.63 -8.41
CA SER A 286 8.27 4.61 -8.27
C SER A 286 8.73 4.64 -6.83
N GLY A 287 9.92 4.13 -6.57
CA GLY A 287 10.51 4.15 -5.25
C GLY A 287 10.03 2.99 -4.39
N ILE A 288 10.84 1.95 -4.33
CA ILE A 288 10.44 0.70 -3.69
C ILE A 288 10.57 0.88 -2.19
N SER A 289 9.41 1.08 -1.58
CA SER A 289 9.21 1.12 -0.15
C SER A 289 9.45 -0.24 0.50
N GLU A 290 9.73 -0.22 1.78
CA GLU A 290 9.78 -1.40 2.63
C GLU A 290 9.18 -1.12 4.01
N VAL A 291 8.69 -2.17 4.63
CA VAL A 291 8.44 -2.23 6.07
C VAL A 291 9.13 -3.48 6.57
N ARG A 292 10.20 -3.31 7.35
CA ARG A 292 11.04 -4.43 7.79
C ARG A 292 11.37 -4.35 9.27
N GLY A 293 11.33 -5.47 9.98
CA GLY A 293 11.70 -5.47 11.40
C GLY A 293 10.77 -4.63 12.28
N THR A 294 9.64 -4.13 11.79
CA THR A 294 8.82 -3.11 12.45
C THR A 294 7.76 -3.74 13.35
N ALA A 295 7.55 -3.17 14.53
CA ALA A 295 6.51 -3.56 15.47
C ALA A 295 5.35 -2.55 15.44
N ILE A 296 4.12 -3.03 15.32
CA ILE A 296 2.89 -2.23 15.34
C ILE A 296 2.03 -2.75 16.47
N ASN A 297 1.68 -1.88 17.41
CA ASN A 297 0.88 -2.22 18.58
C ASN A 297 -0.41 -1.38 18.62
N GLY A 298 -1.52 -2.03 18.29
CA GLY A 298 -2.86 -1.44 18.34
C GLY A 298 -3.14 -0.45 17.21
N SER A 299 -4.03 -0.83 16.29
CA SER A 299 -4.47 0.05 15.19
C SER A 299 -5.96 -0.10 14.91
N PRO A 300 -6.80 0.95 15.12
CA PRO A 300 -8.17 0.95 14.68
C PRO A 300 -8.24 0.88 13.15
N LYS A 301 -8.74 -0.25 12.63
CA LYS A 301 -8.65 -0.72 11.23
C LYS A 301 -7.38 -1.52 10.96
N TRP A 302 -6.61 -1.18 9.93
CA TRP A 302 -5.52 -2.03 9.45
C TRP A 302 -4.19 -1.66 10.11
N GLY A 303 -3.34 -2.66 10.33
CA GLY A 303 -1.95 -2.42 10.72
C GLY A 303 -1.16 -1.84 9.55
N ILE A 304 -0.93 -2.66 8.52
CA ILE A 304 -0.24 -2.29 7.29
C ILE A 304 -1.22 -2.39 6.11
N GLY A 305 -1.59 -1.25 5.52
CA GLY A 305 -2.42 -1.18 4.32
C GLY A 305 -1.57 -0.95 3.07
N ILE A 306 -1.68 -1.85 2.08
CA ILE A 306 -1.03 -1.76 0.78
C ILE A 306 -2.13 -1.57 -0.28
N HIS A 307 -2.21 -0.36 -0.83
CA HIS A 307 -3.28 0.03 -1.74
C HIS A 307 -2.68 0.58 -3.03
N GLY A 308 -2.88 -0.11 -4.16
CA GLY A 308 -2.39 0.33 -5.47
C GLY A 308 -0.88 0.56 -5.51
N THR A 309 -0.15 -0.17 -4.67
CA THR A 309 1.29 -0.14 -4.51
C THR A 309 1.84 -1.53 -4.85
N HIS A 310 2.96 -1.57 -5.58
CA HIS A 310 3.48 -2.82 -6.16
C HIS A 310 4.97 -2.98 -5.84
N PHE A 311 5.45 -4.22 -5.81
CA PHE A 311 6.86 -4.57 -5.54
C PHE A 311 7.42 -4.07 -4.20
N ILE A 312 6.56 -3.86 -3.20
CA ILE A 312 6.94 -3.50 -1.82
C ILE A 312 7.39 -4.73 -1.03
N ASP A 313 8.39 -4.53 -0.15
CA ASP A 313 8.86 -5.54 0.79
C ASP A 313 8.23 -5.35 2.18
N VAL A 314 7.55 -6.36 2.70
CA VAL A 314 6.96 -6.39 4.03
C VAL A 314 7.48 -7.64 4.74
N THR A 315 8.59 -7.51 5.45
CA THR A 315 9.33 -8.66 5.98
C THR A 315 9.66 -8.52 7.46
N ASN A 316 9.62 -9.61 8.24
CA ASN A 316 10.07 -9.61 9.64
C ASN A 316 9.35 -8.55 10.51
N ASN A 317 8.05 -8.34 10.31
CA ASN A 317 7.28 -7.39 11.12
C ASN A 317 6.44 -8.07 12.19
N ALA A 318 6.17 -7.36 13.29
CA ALA A 318 5.25 -7.76 14.34
C ALA A 318 4.01 -6.86 14.31
N VAL A 319 2.84 -7.39 13.95
CA VAL A 319 1.57 -6.65 13.99
C VAL A 319 0.70 -7.24 15.09
N TRP A 320 0.48 -6.46 16.14
CA TRP A 320 -0.25 -6.86 17.33
C TRP A 320 -1.50 -6.02 17.53
N GLN A 321 -2.64 -6.69 17.77
CA GLN A 321 -3.91 -6.04 18.13
C GLN A 321 -4.44 -5.01 17.12
N ALA A 322 -4.28 -5.26 15.82
CA ALA A 322 -4.99 -4.50 14.79
C ALA A 322 -6.50 -4.76 14.85
N VAL A 323 -7.34 -3.72 14.81
CA VAL A 323 -8.81 -3.85 14.77
C VAL A 323 -9.29 -3.88 13.32
N GLY A 324 -9.11 -5.02 12.67
CA GLY A 324 -9.58 -5.31 11.34
C GLY A 324 -8.71 -6.41 10.77
N ALA A 325 -7.62 -6.04 10.12
CA ALA A 325 -6.62 -7.00 9.71
C ALA A 325 -5.21 -6.46 9.97
N GLY A 326 -4.28 -7.35 10.27
CA GLY A 326 -2.90 -6.99 10.52
C GLY A 326 -2.23 -6.41 9.28
N ILE A 327 -2.13 -7.21 8.22
CA ILE A 327 -1.54 -6.83 6.93
C ILE A 327 -2.58 -6.98 5.82
N VAL A 328 -2.74 -5.97 4.97
CA VAL A 328 -3.79 -5.90 3.96
C VAL A 328 -3.25 -5.49 2.59
N THR A 329 -3.67 -6.20 1.53
CA THR A 329 -3.67 -5.67 0.15
C THR A 329 -5.11 -5.34 -0.27
N GLU A 330 -5.34 -4.17 -0.86
CA GLU A 330 -6.69 -3.58 -0.95
C GLU A 330 -7.38 -3.75 -2.32
N ASP A 331 -6.77 -3.35 -3.44
CA ASP A 331 -7.49 -3.26 -4.73
C ASP A 331 -7.46 -4.57 -5.54
N GLY A 332 -6.49 -5.42 -5.25
CA GLY A 332 -6.26 -6.70 -5.92
C GLY A 332 -5.29 -6.62 -7.09
N ASN A 333 -4.88 -5.42 -7.50
CA ASN A 333 -3.87 -5.20 -8.53
C ASN A 333 -2.46 -5.06 -7.98
N GLU A 334 -2.29 -5.04 -6.65
CA GLU A 334 -0.98 -5.10 -6.01
C GLU A 334 -0.23 -6.33 -6.55
N THR A 335 0.95 -6.12 -7.12
CA THR A 335 1.72 -7.16 -7.79
C THR A 335 3.15 -7.16 -7.27
N GLY A 336 3.76 -8.33 -7.16
CA GLY A 336 5.14 -8.46 -6.72
C GLY A 336 5.36 -8.08 -5.25
N VAL A 337 4.30 -7.98 -4.45
CA VAL A 337 4.38 -7.71 -3.01
C VAL A 337 5.05 -8.89 -2.31
N VAL A 338 5.89 -8.60 -1.33
CA VAL A 338 6.57 -9.61 -0.50
C VAL A 338 6.00 -9.49 0.90
N ILE A 339 5.48 -10.59 1.43
CA ILE A 339 4.98 -10.70 2.78
C ILE A 339 5.69 -11.91 3.38
N GLU A 340 6.82 -11.69 4.04
CA GLU A 340 7.67 -12.76 4.53
C GLU A 340 7.99 -12.66 6.01
N ASP A 341 7.98 -13.80 6.70
CA ASP A 341 8.41 -13.90 8.10
C ASP A 341 7.77 -12.83 9.00
N ASN A 342 6.51 -12.48 8.78
CA ASN A 342 5.77 -11.55 9.63
C ASN A 342 4.97 -12.30 10.70
N TYR A 343 4.82 -11.69 11.87
CA TYR A 343 3.87 -12.08 12.90
C TYR A 343 2.63 -11.19 12.83
N ALA A 344 1.44 -11.78 12.74
CA ALA A 344 0.16 -11.08 12.88
C ALA A 344 -0.65 -11.74 14.00
N GLY A 345 -0.75 -11.06 15.15
CA GLY A 345 -1.31 -11.61 16.37
C GLY A 345 -2.44 -10.79 16.96
N ALA A 346 -3.41 -11.47 17.58
CA ALA A 346 -4.48 -10.84 18.36
C ALA A 346 -5.33 -9.80 17.57
N SER A 347 -5.37 -9.89 16.25
CA SER A 347 -6.19 -9.00 15.42
C SER A 347 -7.65 -9.20 15.79
N ASN A 348 -8.35 -8.09 15.88
CA ASN A 348 -9.70 -8.00 16.37
C ASN A 348 -10.64 -7.50 15.27
N GLY A 349 -11.95 -7.72 15.38
CA GLY A 349 -12.88 -7.23 14.39
C GLY A 349 -14.31 -7.68 14.60
N SER A 350 -15.09 -7.60 13.54
CA SER A 350 -16.47 -8.03 13.50
C SER A 350 -16.64 -9.54 13.64
N GLY A 351 -15.61 -10.38 13.42
CA GLY A 351 -15.73 -11.83 13.53
C GLY A 351 -16.73 -12.46 12.55
N GLU A 352 -17.07 -11.77 11.47
CA GLU A 352 -18.03 -12.21 10.46
C GLU A 352 -17.35 -12.62 9.15
N SER A 353 -17.95 -13.59 8.45
CA SER A 353 -17.40 -14.02 7.17
C SER A 353 -17.59 -12.98 6.07
N ILE A 354 -16.70 -13.10 5.09
CA ILE A 354 -16.61 -12.30 3.88
C ILE A 354 -17.91 -12.30 3.05
N ASP A 355 -18.64 -13.41 3.04
CA ASP A 355 -19.86 -13.63 2.25
C ASP A 355 -21.10 -12.96 2.87
N GLY A 356 -21.02 -12.61 4.16
CA GLY A 356 -22.04 -11.84 4.88
C GLY A 356 -22.02 -10.34 4.55
N ARG A 357 -20.98 -9.86 3.84
CA ARG A 357 -20.63 -8.43 3.71
C ARG A 357 -20.53 -7.95 2.26
N LYS A 358 -21.22 -8.62 1.33
CA LYS A 358 -21.22 -8.32 -0.13
C LYS A 358 -21.69 -6.91 -0.56
N ALA A 359 -21.75 -5.89 0.31
CA ALA A 359 -22.36 -4.61 -0.04
C ALA A 359 -21.79 -3.31 0.57
N THR A 360 -20.69 -3.31 1.35
CA THR A 360 -20.16 -2.03 1.90
C THR A 360 -18.63 -1.92 1.82
N PRO A 361 -18.10 -1.03 0.95
CA PRO A 361 -16.66 -0.76 0.86
C PRO A 361 -15.96 -0.35 2.16
N SER A 362 -16.71 0.18 3.11
CA SER A 362 -16.22 0.59 4.42
C SER A 362 -15.77 -0.56 5.34
N GLU A 363 -16.13 -1.81 5.03
CA GLU A 363 -16.01 -2.95 5.97
C GLU A 363 -15.11 -4.11 5.49
N PHE A 364 -14.37 -3.93 4.41
CA PHE A 364 -13.39 -4.93 3.97
C PHE A 364 -12.31 -5.17 5.02
N ALA A 365 -11.86 -6.43 5.12
CA ALA A 365 -10.82 -6.87 6.06
C ALA A 365 -11.06 -6.36 7.49
N PHE A 366 -12.32 -6.38 7.93
CA PHE A 366 -12.76 -5.92 9.26
C PHE A 366 -13.23 -7.08 10.15
N GLU A 367 -13.11 -8.31 9.69
CA GLU A 367 -13.47 -9.53 10.40
C GLU A 367 -12.50 -9.90 11.52
N GLY A 368 -11.29 -9.35 11.53
CA GLY A 368 -10.26 -9.72 12.51
C GLY A 368 -9.30 -10.74 11.92
N ALA A 369 -8.83 -10.53 10.68
CA ALA A 369 -7.87 -11.42 10.06
C ALA A 369 -6.42 -11.07 10.43
N GLY A 370 -5.51 -12.03 10.45
CA GLY A 370 -4.08 -11.69 10.59
C GLY A 370 -3.54 -11.07 9.31
N ILE A 371 -3.62 -11.83 8.20
CA ILE A 371 -3.19 -11.39 6.88
C ILE A 371 -4.37 -11.47 5.91
N TRP A 372 -4.71 -10.35 5.28
CA TRP A 372 -5.78 -10.23 4.30
C TRP A 372 -5.24 -9.84 2.93
N LEU A 373 -5.63 -10.59 1.90
CA LEU A 373 -5.12 -10.42 0.57
C LEU A 373 -6.25 -10.21 -0.43
N HIS A 374 -6.15 -9.14 -1.21
CA HIS A 374 -6.79 -9.04 -2.53
C HIS A 374 -5.75 -9.23 -3.64
N GLY A 375 -4.52 -8.73 -3.49
CA GLY A 375 -3.47 -8.82 -4.51
C GLY A 375 -2.69 -10.12 -4.42
N ALA A 376 -2.66 -10.92 -5.49
CA ALA A 376 -1.90 -12.18 -5.53
C ALA A 376 -0.91 -12.30 -6.70
N SER A 377 -0.92 -11.36 -7.66
CA SER A 377 -0.05 -11.46 -8.84
C SER A 377 1.41 -11.32 -8.46
N GLN A 378 2.22 -12.36 -8.70
CA GLN A 378 3.64 -12.40 -8.34
C GLN A 378 3.90 -12.12 -6.85
N THR A 379 2.88 -12.19 -6.01
CA THR A 379 3.01 -11.94 -4.57
C THR A 379 3.72 -13.14 -3.96
N VAL A 380 4.63 -12.87 -3.03
CA VAL A 380 5.24 -13.89 -2.18
C VAL A 380 4.62 -13.79 -0.80
N VAL A 381 4.12 -14.91 -0.30
CA VAL A 381 3.60 -15.03 1.08
C VAL A 381 4.29 -16.23 1.71
N ARG A 382 5.33 -16.00 2.51
CA ARG A 382 6.19 -17.10 2.98
C ARG A 382 6.61 -16.96 4.44
N GLY A 383 6.59 -18.07 5.18
CA GLY A 383 7.15 -18.13 6.54
C GLY A 383 6.38 -17.35 7.61
N ASN A 384 5.28 -16.67 7.25
CA ASN A 384 4.53 -15.85 8.19
C ASN A 384 3.84 -16.68 9.27
N VAL A 385 3.61 -16.05 10.42
CA VAL A 385 2.88 -16.60 11.57
C VAL A 385 1.67 -15.72 11.85
N SER A 386 0.49 -16.33 11.88
CA SER A 386 -0.76 -15.64 12.18
C SER A 386 -1.49 -16.43 13.26
N GLU A 387 -1.60 -15.84 14.47
CA GLU A 387 -2.07 -16.53 15.67
C GLU A 387 -3.04 -15.70 16.53
N GLY A 388 -4.06 -16.33 17.11
CA GLY A 388 -4.94 -15.66 18.06
C GLY A 388 -5.87 -14.62 17.44
N ASN A 389 -5.93 -14.52 16.11
CA ASN A 389 -6.78 -13.53 15.45
C ASN A 389 -8.26 -13.92 15.56
N ALA A 390 -9.14 -12.93 15.69
CA ALA A 390 -10.56 -13.12 16.01
C ALA A 390 -11.33 -13.93 14.96
N PHE A 391 -10.85 -13.98 13.72
CA PHE A 391 -11.53 -14.71 12.64
C PHE A 391 -10.58 -15.61 11.85
N SER A 392 -10.14 -15.16 10.66
CA SER A 392 -9.26 -15.93 9.78
C SER A 392 -7.79 -15.60 10.04
N GLN A 393 -6.91 -16.60 10.11
CA GLN A 393 -5.48 -16.31 10.20
C GLN A 393 -4.97 -15.74 8.87
N TYR A 394 -5.41 -16.33 7.77
CA TYR A 394 -5.19 -15.83 6.42
C TYR A 394 -6.51 -15.78 5.67
N ALA A 395 -6.76 -14.68 4.98
CA ALA A 395 -7.90 -14.54 4.10
C ALA A 395 -7.44 -14.03 2.73
N LEU A 396 -7.88 -14.69 1.66
CA LEU A 396 -7.69 -14.22 0.30
C LEU A 396 -9.06 -14.05 -0.34
N PHE A 397 -9.36 -12.85 -0.84
CA PHE A 397 -10.64 -12.58 -1.47
C PHE A 397 -10.46 -11.88 -2.80
N GLN A 398 -10.85 -12.58 -3.85
CA GLN A 398 -10.67 -12.07 -5.20
C GLN A 398 -11.91 -11.42 -5.79
N PHE A 399 -13.08 -11.51 -5.13
CA PHE A 399 -14.18 -10.66 -5.58
C PHE A 399 -13.75 -9.20 -5.32
N GLY A 400 -13.81 -8.32 -6.32
CA GLY A 400 -14.92 -7.38 -6.30
C GLY A 400 -14.93 -6.59 -5.00
N ASP A 401 -14.57 -5.30 -4.96
CA ASP A 401 -14.91 -4.44 -3.81
C ASP A 401 -16.45 -4.24 -3.65
N GLY A 402 -17.25 -5.14 -4.23
CA GLY A 402 -18.69 -5.09 -4.35
C GLY A 402 -19.21 -3.93 -5.19
N SER A 403 -18.37 -2.94 -5.53
CA SER A 403 -18.83 -1.61 -5.92
C SER A 403 -18.84 -1.38 -7.42
N ASP A 404 -17.88 -1.94 -8.19
CA ASP A 404 -17.90 -1.84 -9.66
C ASP A 404 -17.09 -2.93 -10.39
N PRO A 405 -17.73 -3.89 -11.09
CA PRO A 405 -17.01 -4.83 -11.96
C PRO A 405 -16.26 -4.15 -13.11
N ASN A 406 -16.58 -2.89 -13.42
CA ASN A 406 -15.89 -2.08 -14.42
C ASN A 406 -14.73 -1.25 -13.84
N LYS A 407 -14.40 -1.39 -12.54
CA LYS A 407 -13.24 -0.72 -11.93
C LYS A 407 -12.00 -1.02 -12.76
N ARG A 408 -11.32 0.04 -13.20
CA ARG A 408 -10.17 -0.03 -14.10
C ARG A 408 -8.89 -0.04 -13.28
N LEU A 409 -8.41 -1.25 -13.01
CA LEU A 409 -7.22 -1.49 -12.21
C LEU A 409 -5.96 -1.45 -13.09
N LYS A 410 -4.91 -0.77 -12.62
CA LYS A 410 -3.63 -0.65 -13.33
C LYS A 410 -2.63 -1.66 -12.77
N VAL A 411 -2.01 -2.44 -13.63
CA VAL A 411 -0.92 -3.36 -13.25
C VAL A 411 0.35 -2.95 -13.99
N PRO A 412 1.49 -2.73 -13.32
CA PRO A 412 2.75 -2.41 -13.98
C PRO A 412 3.27 -3.59 -14.79
N LYS A 413 3.77 -3.34 -16.00
CA LYS A 413 4.42 -4.36 -16.86
C LYS A 413 5.89 -4.58 -16.52
N VAL A 414 6.50 -3.62 -15.85
CA VAL A 414 7.91 -3.61 -15.44
C VAL A 414 8.02 -3.11 -14.01
N VAL A 415 9.04 -3.56 -13.30
CA VAL A 415 9.38 -3.00 -12.00
C VAL A 415 9.82 -1.54 -12.18
N ALA A 416 9.51 -0.69 -11.21
CA ALA A 416 9.78 0.75 -11.28
C ALA A 416 9.13 1.47 -12.49
N ALA A 417 7.95 1.01 -12.93
CA ALA A 417 7.17 1.74 -13.93
C ALA A 417 6.93 3.19 -13.46
N ALA A 418 7.13 4.15 -14.35
CA ALA A 418 6.88 5.54 -14.08
C ALA A 418 5.38 5.79 -14.10
N LEU A 419 4.81 6.28 -13.01
CA LEU A 419 3.38 6.58 -12.89
C LEU A 419 2.85 7.47 -14.03
N SER A 420 3.71 8.31 -14.60
CA SER A 420 3.41 9.20 -15.73
C SER A 420 3.39 8.53 -17.11
N ASP A 421 3.94 7.31 -17.25
CA ASP A 421 4.04 6.59 -18.52
C ASP A 421 2.95 5.50 -18.63
N PRO A 422 1.81 5.78 -19.29
CA PRO A 422 0.73 4.80 -19.42
C PRO A 422 1.12 3.57 -20.24
N THR A 423 2.21 3.61 -21.03
CA THR A 423 2.63 2.47 -21.85
C THR A 423 3.24 1.35 -21.00
N GLN A 424 3.78 1.70 -19.83
CA GLN A 424 4.37 0.78 -18.85
C GLN A 424 3.33 0.08 -17.96
N TYR A 425 2.05 0.42 -18.09
CA TYR A 425 0.96 -0.23 -17.38
C TYR A 425 0.06 -1.00 -18.33
N GLU A 426 -0.58 -2.02 -17.81
CA GLU A 426 -1.73 -2.69 -18.40
C GLU A 426 -2.97 -2.41 -17.54
N ILE A 427 -4.12 -2.28 -18.18
CA ILE A 427 -5.37 -1.94 -17.51
C ILE A 427 -6.30 -3.14 -17.60
N TYR A 428 -6.72 -3.62 -16.44
CA TYR A 428 -7.64 -4.73 -16.29
C TYR A 428 -8.96 -4.23 -15.71
N THR A 429 -10.06 -4.89 -16.08
CA THR A 429 -11.26 -4.92 -15.21
C THR A 429 -11.02 -5.92 -14.09
N GLN A 430 -11.76 -5.79 -12.99
CA GLN A 430 -11.60 -6.71 -11.87
C GLN A 430 -11.86 -8.17 -12.26
N ASP A 431 -12.86 -8.43 -13.11
CA ASP A 431 -13.14 -9.79 -13.60
C ASP A 431 -12.01 -10.35 -14.48
N THR A 432 -11.43 -9.52 -15.35
CA THR A 432 -10.30 -9.95 -16.19
C THR A 432 -9.03 -10.14 -15.37
N LEU A 433 -8.80 -9.33 -14.35
CA LEU A 433 -7.59 -9.37 -13.53
C LEU A 433 -7.44 -10.72 -12.82
N ARG A 434 -8.53 -11.27 -12.27
CA ARG A 434 -8.54 -12.57 -11.54
C ARG A 434 -7.92 -13.72 -12.32
N ALA A 435 -8.00 -13.70 -13.64
CA ALA A 435 -7.42 -14.72 -14.51
C ALA A 435 -5.89 -14.64 -14.64
N HIS A 436 -5.26 -13.59 -14.10
CA HIS A 436 -3.83 -13.31 -14.16
C HIS A 436 -3.14 -13.29 -12.78
N LEU A 437 -3.89 -13.42 -11.68
CA LEU A 437 -3.37 -13.32 -10.32
C LEU A 437 -2.82 -14.67 -9.84
N GLN A 438 -1.56 -14.97 -10.12
CA GLN A 438 -0.86 -16.15 -9.62
C GLN A 438 0.24 -15.76 -8.63
N PHE A 439 0.25 -16.39 -7.45
CA PHE A 439 1.32 -16.21 -6.47
C PHE A 439 2.67 -16.62 -7.06
N ALA A 440 3.71 -15.87 -6.72
CA ALA A 440 5.08 -16.32 -6.97
C ALA A 440 5.44 -17.46 -6.01
N ALA A 441 5.02 -17.36 -4.75
CA ALA A 441 5.13 -18.42 -3.75
C ALA A 441 4.11 -18.21 -2.63
N PHE A 442 3.53 -19.29 -2.12
CA PHE A 442 2.71 -19.31 -0.91
C PHE A 442 3.15 -20.51 -0.04
N GLU A 443 4.10 -20.29 0.86
CA GLU A 443 4.89 -21.37 1.44
C GLU A 443 5.15 -21.23 2.94
N ASN A 444 5.18 -22.34 3.68
CA ASN A 444 5.64 -22.40 5.08
C ASN A 444 4.90 -21.45 6.05
N ASN A 445 3.70 -21.00 5.71
CA ASN A 445 2.90 -20.12 6.55
C ASN A 445 2.19 -20.91 7.67
N ILE A 446 2.02 -20.27 8.81
CA ILE A 446 1.44 -20.87 10.03
C ILE A 446 0.19 -20.12 10.45
N ALA A 447 -0.88 -20.88 10.71
CA ALA A 447 -2.17 -20.38 11.15
C ALA A 447 -2.63 -21.08 12.45
N ALA A 448 -2.67 -20.36 13.58
CA ALA A 448 -3.10 -20.96 14.85
C ALA A 448 -4.12 -20.15 15.65
N GLY A 449 -4.80 -20.80 16.60
CA GLY A 449 -5.56 -20.13 17.67
C GLY A 449 -6.65 -19.18 17.14
N GLY A 450 -7.58 -19.67 16.33
CA GLY A 450 -8.62 -18.80 15.79
C GLY A 450 -9.81 -19.56 15.23
N LYS A 451 -10.70 -18.83 14.56
CA LYS A 451 -11.89 -19.46 13.98
C LYS A 451 -11.54 -20.24 12.72
N ARG A 452 -10.78 -19.62 11.82
CA ARG A 452 -10.40 -20.17 10.51
C ARG A 452 -8.89 -20.06 10.31
N GLY A 453 -8.30 -21.07 9.67
CA GLY A 453 -6.91 -21.03 9.25
C GLY A 453 -6.75 -20.23 7.96
N PHE A 454 -6.60 -20.93 6.84
CA PHE A 454 -6.49 -20.36 5.49
C PHE A 454 -7.86 -20.30 4.80
N ASP A 455 -8.38 -19.10 4.57
CA ASP A 455 -9.71 -18.84 4.00
C ASP A 455 -9.60 -18.23 2.60
N ILE A 456 -9.64 -19.06 1.56
CA ILE A 456 -9.33 -18.69 0.18
C ILE A 456 -10.60 -18.57 -0.65
N TRP A 457 -10.80 -17.46 -1.35
CA TRP A 457 -12.02 -17.19 -2.12
C TRP A 457 -11.71 -16.71 -3.53
N SER A 458 -12.35 -17.32 -4.53
CA SER A 458 -12.40 -16.87 -5.92
C SER A 458 -11.07 -16.77 -6.66
N LEU A 459 -10.08 -17.54 -6.25
CA LEU A 459 -8.80 -17.63 -6.94
C LEU A 459 -8.92 -18.46 -8.23
N GLN A 460 -8.75 -17.82 -9.39
CA GLN A 460 -9.01 -18.42 -10.71
C GLN A 460 -7.76 -18.88 -11.46
N THR A 461 -6.59 -18.93 -10.84
CA THR A 461 -5.31 -19.35 -11.46
C THR A 461 -4.79 -20.62 -10.80
N THR A 462 -3.89 -21.36 -11.44
CA THR A 462 -3.21 -22.47 -10.75
C THR A 462 -2.23 -21.90 -9.73
N ASN A 463 -2.33 -22.35 -8.48
CA ASN A 463 -1.44 -21.92 -7.40
C ASN A 463 -1.05 -23.14 -6.56
N GLU A 464 0.16 -23.08 -6.02
CA GLU A 464 0.72 -24.07 -5.12
C GLU A 464 0.77 -23.50 -3.70
N PHE A 465 0.35 -24.32 -2.75
CA PHE A 465 0.33 -24.02 -1.32
C PHE A 465 1.19 -25.08 -0.63
N VAL A 466 2.38 -24.70 -0.19
CA VAL A 466 3.40 -25.67 0.23
C VAL A 466 3.76 -25.46 1.70
N GLY A 467 3.96 -26.53 2.47
CA GLY A 467 4.50 -26.40 3.83
C GLY A 467 3.55 -25.73 4.83
N LEU A 468 2.25 -25.65 4.54
CA LEU A 468 1.30 -24.96 5.41
C LEU A 468 1.10 -25.72 6.71
N THR A 469 1.07 -25.00 7.82
CA THR A 469 0.74 -25.56 9.12
C THR A 469 -0.46 -24.83 9.72
N SER A 470 -1.48 -25.57 10.15
CA SER A 470 -2.55 -25.00 10.97
C SER A 470 -2.87 -25.87 12.17
N TRP A 471 -3.13 -25.23 13.30
CA TRP A 471 -3.55 -25.92 14.50
C TRP A 471 -4.52 -25.10 15.35
N ASN A 472 -5.32 -25.78 16.18
CA ASN A 472 -6.32 -25.16 17.07
C ASN A 472 -7.31 -24.20 16.36
N THR A 473 -7.69 -24.52 15.12
CA THR A 473 -8.76 -23.81 14.40
C THR A 473 -10.11 -24.46 14.67
N SER A 474 -11.14 -23.65 14.95
CA SER A 474 -12.45 -24.17 15.39
C SER A 474 -13.43 -24.45 14.24
N GLU A 475 -13.31 -23.79 13.08
CA GLU A 475 -14.20 -24.01 11.92
C GLU A 475 -13.50 -24.81 10.82
N PHE A 476 -12.36 -24.32 10.32
CA PHE A 476 -11.53 -25.08 9.39
C PHE A 476 -10.07 -24.67 9.40
N ALA A 477 -9.19 -25.60 9.03
CA ALA A 477 -7.76 -25.31 8.83
C ALA A 477 -7.47 -24.72 7.45
N PHE A 478 -8.03 -25.29 6.39
CA PHE A 478 -7.91 -24.76 5.04
C PHE A 478 -9.26 -24.84 4.33
N ALA A 479 -9.65 -23.76 3.67
CA ALA A 479 -10.78 -23.78 2.78
C ALA A 479 -10.52 -22.96 1.53
N ASP A 480 -11.00 -23.47 0.40
CA ASP A 480 -11.04 -22.74 -0.85
C ASP A 480 -12.44 -22.78 -1.47
N PHE A 481 -13.00 -21.59 -1.68
CA PHE A 481 -14.38 -21.41 -2.13
C PHE A 481 -14.45 -20.66 -3.45
N TYR A 482 -15.27 -21.17 -4.37
CA TYR A 482 -15.50 -20.57 -5.69
C TYR A 482 -14.20 -20.41 -6.51
N THR A 483 -13.21 -21.26 -6.27
CA THR A 483 -11.92 -21.26 -6.95
C THR A 483 -12.01 -22.00 -8.28
N SER A 484 -11.18 -21.62 -9.26
CA SER A 484 -11.04 -22.39 -10.49
C SER A 484 -9.57 -22.68 -10.82
N ASN A 485 -9.39 -23.65 -11.73
CA ASN A 485 -8.13 -24.32 -12.07
C ASN A 485 -7.56 -25.19 -10.94
N ALA A 486 -6.55 -26.00 -11.26
CA ALA A 486 -5.95 -26.93 -10.33
C ALA A 486 -5.24 -26.20 -9.18
N LYS A 487 -5.44 -26.66 -7.94
CA LYS A 487 -4.69 -26.26 -6.75
C LYS A 487 -3.86 -27.44 -6.28
N LEU A 488 -2.62 -27.18 -5.92
CA LEU A 488 -1.76 -28.15 -5.26
C LEU A 488 -1.55 -27.71 -3.82
N ILE A 489 -1.90 -28.57 -2.87
CA ILE A 489 -1.50 -28.43 -1.47
C ILE A 489 -0.51 -29.53 -1.18
N SER A 490 0.71 -29.18 -0.78
CA SER A 490 1.74 -30.16 -0.51
C SER A 490 2.53 -29.91 0.76
N ASP A 491 3.10 -31.00 1.30
CA ASP A 491 3.98 -30.98 2.48
C ASP A 491 3.34 -30.23 3.68
N SER A 492 2.02 -30.28 3.81
CA SER A 492 1.23 -29.45 4.72
C SER A 492 0.60 -30.28 5.84
N SER A 493 0.40 -29.67 7.02
CA SER A 493 -0.11 -30.36 8.20
C SER A 493 -1.17 -29.55 8.95
N PHE A 494 -2.33 -30.16 9.17
CA PHE A 494 -3.49 -29.53 9.79
C PHE A 494 -3.93 -30.34 11.00
N PHE A 495 -4.06 -29.69 12.15
CA PHE A 495 -4.40 -30.32 13.42
C PHE A 495 -5.54 -29.59 14.12
N ALA A 496 -6.43 -30.33 14.74
CA ALA A 496 -7.39 -29.80 15.70
C ALA A 496 -7.41 -30.71 16.92
N ASN A 497 -7.79 -30.15 18.06
CA ASN A 497 -8.04 -30.93 19.25
C ASN A 497 -9.33 -31.74 19.05
N PRO A 498 -9.27 -33.09 19.05
CA PRO A 498 -10.43 -33.94 18.80
C PRO A 498 -11.51 -33.82 19.88
N ASP A 499 -11.16 -33.36 21.08
CA ASP A 499 -12.12 -33.17 22.18
C ASP A 499 -12.98 -31.91 21.99
N ILE A 500 -12.65 -31.05 21.02
CA ILE A 500 -13.21 -29.69 20.86
C ILE A 500 -13.65 -29.42 19.40
N ASN A 501 -13.86 -30.48 18.60
CA ASN A 501 -13.92 -30.41 17.14
C ASN A 501 -15.33 -30.32 16.54
N GLU A 502 -16.36 -29.90 17.29
CA GLU A 502 -17.76 -29.93 16.84
C GLU A 502 -18.00 -29.24 15.47
N GLY A 503 -18.14 -30.05 14.41
CA GLY A 503 -18.39 -29.56 13.05
C GLY A 503 -17.17 -28.95 12.34
N SER A 504 -15.96 -29.05 12.92
CA SER A 504 -14.73 -28.51 12.32
C SER A 504 -14.27 -29.35 11.12
N VAL A 505 -13.62 -28.70 10.15
CA VAL A 505 -13.19 -29.32 8.90
C VAL A 505 -11.70 -29.11 8.67
N GLY A 506 -10.94 -30.16 8.39
CA GLY A 506 -9.53 -30.01 8.02
C GLY A 506 -9.37 -29.22 6.72
N ILE A 507 -9.86 -29.79 5.62
CA ILE A 507 -9.79 -29.18 4.28
C ILE A 507 -11.20 -29.09 3.67
N SER A 508 -11.63 -27.90 3.26
CA SER A 508 -12.92 -27.69 2.59
C SER A 508 -12.72 -27.09 1.19
N HIS A 509 -13.04 -27.86 0.15
CA HIS A 509 -12.91 -27.41 -1.24
C HIS A 509 -14.27 -27.25 -1.92
N GLN A 510 -14.45 -26.12 -2.59
CA GLN A 510 -15.61 -25.83 -3.44
C GLN A 510 -15.18 -25.16 -4.76
N GLY A 511 -15.08 -25.97 -5.83
CA GLY A 511 -14.75 -25.46 -7.16
C GLY A 511 -15.86 -24.64 -7.81
N ALA A 512 -15.50 -23.55 -8.49
CA ALA A 512 -16.36 -22.78 -9.37
C ALA A 512 -16.85 -23.62 -10.56
N ALA A 513 -17.94 -23.17 -11.19
CA ALA A 513 -18.63 -23.87 -12.27
C ALA A 513 -17.65 -24.37 -13.35
N ASN A 514 -17.41 -25.69 -13.36
CA ASN A 514 -16.75 -26.50 -14.38
C ASN A 514 -15.22 -26.74 -14.33
N ARG A 515 -14.42 -26.17 -13.41
CA ARG A 515 -12.95 -26.44 -13.36
C ARG A 515 -12.31 -26.15 -12.00
N GLY A 516 -12.37 -27.05 -11.03
CA GLY A 516 -11.61 -26.92 -9.77
C GLY A 516 -11.00 -28.28 -9.42
N ASP A 517 -9.72 -28.47 -9.75
CA ASP A 517 -9.01 -29.69 -9.38
C ASP A 517 -8.26 -29.45 -8.07
N LEU A 518 -8.30 -30.40 -7.14
CA LEU A 518 -7.57 -30.34 -5.87
C LEU A 518 -6.57 -31.50 -5.81
N ASP A 519 -5.28 -31.18 -5.84
CA ASP A 519 -4.19 -32.13 -5.67
C ASP A 519 -3.61 -31.96 -4.26
N LEU A 520 -3.64 -33.03 -3.47
CA LEU A 520 -3.05 -33.10 -2.14
C LEU A 520 -1.87 -34.06 -2.18
N SER A 521 -0.68 -33.60 -1.78
CA SER A 521 0.54 -34.41 -1.79
C SER A 521 1.29 -34.31 -0.46
N LYS A 522 1.47 -35.42 0.27
CA LYS A 522 2.10 -35.44 1.61
C LYS A 522 1.42 -34.50 2.60
N VAL A 523 0.10 -34.64 2.71
CA VAL A 523 -0.73 -33.81 3.59
C VAL A 523 -1.17 -34.62 4.80
N THR A 524 -1.05 -34.07 6.00
CA THR A 524 -1.57 -34.67 7.24
C THR A 524 -2.75 -33.85 7.75
N VAL A 525 -3.86 -34.52 8.05
CA VAL A 525 -5.05 -33.91 8.67
C VAL A 525 -5.47 -34.75 9.88
N SER A 526 -5.53 -34.14 11.07
CA SER A 526 -5.82 -34.85 12.31
C SER A 526 -6.76 -34.09 13.25
N GLY A 527 -7.67 -34.83 13.90
CA GLY A 527 -8.47 -34.34 15.02
C GLY A 527 -9.63 -33.40 14.66
N PHE A 528 -9.93 -33.23 13.36
CA PHE A 528 -11.12 -32.49 12.91
C PHE A 528 -12.35 -33.40 12.91
N ALA A 529 -13.55 -32.85 13.07
CA ALA A 529 -14.76 -33.67 12.92
C ALA A 529 -14.88 -34.24 11.49
N ILE A 530 -14.43 -33.49 10.49
CA ILE A 530 -14.38 -33.93 9.10
C ILE A 530 -12.97 -33.67 8.54
N GLY A 531 -12.32 -34.71 7.99
CA GLY A 531 -10.98 -34.58 7.43
C GLY A 531 -10.95 -33.71 6.17
N THR A 532 -11.75 -34.06 5.16
CA THR A 532 -11.87 -33.28 3.92
C THR A 532 -13.30 -33.26 3.38
N ILE A 533 -13.73 -32.11 2.85
CA ILE A 533 -15.02 -31.94 2.17
C ILE A 533 -14.78 -31.46 0.74
N LEU A 534 -15.40 -32.12 -0.23
CA LEU A 534 -15.42 -31.70 -1.64
C LEU A 534 -16.84 -31.32 -2.05
N ARG A 535 -17.03 -30.09 -2.55
CA ARG A 535 -18.32 -29.53 -2.95
C ARG A 535 -18.33 -29.20 -4.45
N PRO A 536 -18.96 -30.00 -5.33
CA PRO A 536 -19.31 -29.54 -6.66
C PRO A 536 -20.30 -28.37 -6.60
N THR A 537 -20.09 -27.36 -7.43
CA THR A 537 -21.07 -26.29 -7.63
C THR A 537 -22.33 -26.86 -8.30
N GLY A 538 -23.51 -26.42 -7.87
CA GLY A 538 -24.84 -26.98 -8.23
C GLY A 538 -25.26 -26.97 -9.71
N GLN A 539 -24.33 -26.89 -10.66
CA GLN A 539 -24.58 -27.21 -12.06
C GLN A 539 -24.45 -28.71 -12.30
N LYS A 540 -25.38 -29.27 -13.07
CA LYS A 540 -25.57 -30.72 -13.29
C LYS A 540 -24.38 -31.45 -13.97
N ASP A 541 -23.32 -30.72 -14.37
CA ASP A 541 -22.24 -31.20 -15.25
C ASP A 541 -20.80 -30.86 -14.77
N ALA A 542 -20.61 -30.41 -13.52
CA ALA A 542 -19.29 -30.05 -13.01
C ALA A 542 -18.42 -31.29 -12.67
N ILE A 543 -17.20 -31.35 -13.22
CA ILE A 543 -16.19 -32.37 -12.89
C ILE A 543 -15.16 -31.73 -11.94
N VAL A 544 -15.03 -32.26 -10.72
CA VAL A 544 -13.92 -31.98 -9.80
C VAL A 544 -12.99 -33.17 -9.89
N LYS A 545 -11.76 -33.01 -10.41
CA LYS A 545 -10.75 -34.07 -10.33
C LYS A 545 -9.87 -33.80 -9.14
N SER A 546 -9.92 -34.68 -8.16
CA SER A 546 -9.01 -34.63 -7.02
C SER A 546 -7.99 -35.75 -7.11
N ARG A 547 -6.74 -35.43 -6.82
CA ARG A 547 -5.65 -36.39 -6.66
C ARG A 547 -5.17 -36.30 -5.20
N LEU A 548 -5.10 -37.45 -4.55
CA LEU A 548 -4.47 -37.58 -3.24
C LEU A 548 -3.20 -38.42 -3.44
N ALA A 549 -2.08 -38.00 -2.88
CA ALA A 549 -0.83 -38.74 -2.84
C ALA A 549 -0.22 -38.62 -1.45
N ASP A 550 0.06 -39.73 -0.79
CA ASP A 550 0.63 -39.77 0.57
C ASP A 550 -0.17 -38.91 1.58
N VAL A 551 -1.50 -38.98 1.54
CA VAL A 551 -2.37 -38.21 2.45
C VAL A 551 -2.71 -39.05 3.68
N VAL A 552 -2.57 -38.45 4.86
CA VAL A 552 -2.79 -39.10 6.15
C VAL A 552 -3.95 -38.43 6.86
N PHE A 553 -5.01 -39.21 7.13
CA PHE A 553 -6.11 -38.83 8.02
C PHE A 553 -5.98 -39.63 9.32
N ARG A 554 -5.92 -38.94 10.47
CA ARG A 554 -5.82 -39.57 11.80
C ARG A 554 -6.90 -39.03 12.73
N ASP A 555 -7.48 -39.90 13.56
CA ASP A 555 -8.44 -39.51 14.60
C ASP A 555 -9.70 -38.80 14.06
N ASN A 556 -10.12 -39.12 12.82
CA ASN A 556 -11.28 -38.53 12.15
C ASN A 556 -12.34 -39.62 11.85
N ASP A 557 -13.59 -39.43 12.26
CA ASP A 557 -14.70 -40.37 11.99
C ASP A 557 -15.23 -40.30 10.53
N VAL A 558 -14.92 -39.21 9.80
CA VAL A 558 -15.31 -38.98 8.40
C VAL A 558 -14.12 -38.41 7.60
N GLY A 559 -13.38 -39.28 6.91
CA GLY A 559 -12.18 -38.90 6.14
C GLY A 559 -12.46 -38.04 4.89
N LEU A 560 -13.53 -38.32 4.14
CA LEU A 560 -13.90 -37.57 2.93
C LEU A 560 -15.42 -37.52 2.72
N LEU A 561 -15.98 -36.31 2.63
CA LEU A 561 -17.40 -36.08 2.34
C LEU A 561 -17.58 -35.42 0.97
N ILE A 562 -18.43 -36.01 0.11
CA ILE A 562 -18.77 -35.48 -1.21
C ILE A 562 -20.25 -35.04 -1.20
N LYS A 563 -20.52 -33.76 -1.52
CA LYS A 563 -21.90 -33.23 -1.58
C LYS A 563 -22.42 -33.23 -3.02
N ASN A 564 -23.52 -33.91 -3.32
CA ASN A 564 -24.11 -33.89 -4.65
C ASN A 564 -24.92 -32.60 -4.92
N GLY A 565 -24.98 -32.19 -6.19
CA GLY A 565 -25.74 -31.00 -6.63
C GLY A 565 -27.26 -31.08 -6.45
N ASP A 566 -27.80 -32.23 -6.02
CA ASP A 566 -29.20 -32.46 -5.67
C ASP A 566 -29.48 -32.41 -4.16
N GLY A 567 -28.46 -32.10 -3.33
CA GLY A 567 -28.57 -32.05 -1.88
C GLY A 567 -28.33 -33.37 -1.16
N ARG A 568 -28.00 -34.47 -1.87
CA ARG A 568 -27.59 -35.75 -1.27
C ARG A 568 -26.09 -35.75 -0.92
N HIS A 569 -25.68 -36.56 0.04
CA HIS A 569 -24.30 -36.65 0.52
C HIS A 569 -23.79 -38.08 0.31
N ASP A 570 -22.61 -38.23 -0.29
CA ASP A 570 -21.89 -39.50 -0.33
C ASP A 570 -20.68 -39.41 0.60
N THR A 571 -20.62 -40.30 1.59
CA THR A 571 -19.58 -40.29 2.62
C THR A 571 -18.60 -41.43 2.38
N ILE A 572 -17.31 -41.11 2.28
CA ILE A 572 -16.23 -42.09 2.35
C ILE A 572 -15.59 -41.98 3.72
N SER A 573 -15.93 -42.91 4.60
CA SER A 573 -15.25 -43.05 5.89
C SER A 573 -13.94 -43.82 5.68
N VAL A 574 -12.83 -43.10 5.63
CA VAL A 574 -11.50 -43.67 5.89
C VAL A 574 -11.22 -43.50 7.37
N ILE A 575 -11.30 -44.59 8.14
CA ILE A 575 -10.99 -44.60 9.58
C ILE A 575 -9.53 -45.05 9.72
N ASP A 576 -8.66 -44.17 10.22
CA ASP A 576 -7.23 -44.40 10.50
C ASP A 576 -6.46 -45.15 9.39
N GLY A 577 -6.13 -44.44 8.31
CA GLY A 577 -5.44 -45.03 7.16
C GLY A 577 -4.58 -44.05 6.37
N ILE A 578 -3.51 -44.59 5.77
CA ILE A 578 -2.73 -43.90 4.74
C ILE A 578 -3.47 -44.07 3.41
N VAL A 579 -3.74 -42.95 2.75
CA VAL A 579 -4.34 -42.91 1.42
C VAL A 579 -3.23 -42.66 0.40
N ASP A 580 -2.68 -43.73 -0.19
CA ASP A 580 -1.60 -43.65 -1.16
C ASP A 580 -2.06 -43.00 -2.47
N SER A 581 -3.26 -43.37 -2.95
CA SER A 581 -3.92 -42.63 -4.03
C SER A 581 -5.43 -42.79 -4.06
N ILE A 582 -6.14 -41.68 -4.20
CA ILE A 582 -7.56 -41.66 -4.59
C ILE A 582 -7.68 -40.86 -5.87
N LYS A 583 -8.34 -41.44 -6.87
CA LYS A 583 -8.74 -40.75 -8.09
C LYS A 583 -10.26 -40.76 -8.18
N LEU A 584 -10.85 -39.57 -8.13
CA LEU A 584 -12.28 -39.36 -8.35
C LEU A 584 -12.49 -38.94 -9.80
N GLU A 585 -13.16 -39.78 -10.60
CA GLU A 585 -13.52 -39.45 -11.98
C GLU A 585 -15.05 -39.43 -12.12
N TRP A 586 -15.62 -38.24 -12.30
CA TRP A 586 -17.02 -38.11 -12.70
C TRP A 586 -17.15 -38.19 -14.22
N ASP A 587 -17.70 -39.30 -14.71
CA ASP A 587 -18.08 -39.48 -16.11
C ASP A 587 -19.61 -39.46 -16.28
N LEU A 588 -20.14 -38.41 -16.91
CA LEU A 588 -21.55 -38.30 -17.28
C LEU A 588 -21.84 -38.67 -18.74
N GLN A 589 -20.85 -39.01 -19.58
CA GLN A 589 -21.09 -39.40 -20.98
C GLN A 589 -21.78 -40.77 -21.12
N GLN A 590 -21.79 -41.61 -20.07
CA GLN A 590 -22.53 -42.87 -20.08
C GLN A 590 -24.04 -42.74 -19.74
N ARG A 591 -24.61 -41.53 -19.68
CA ARG A 591 -26.07 -41.37 -19.49
C ARG A 591 -26.95 -41.82 -20.64
N SER A 592 -26.40 -42.17 -21.81
CA SER A 592 -27.25 -42.41 -22.99
C SER A 592 -27.50 -43.88 -23.35
N GLN A 593 -26.73 -44.86 -22.88
CA GLN A 593 -26.99 -46.27 -23.23
C GLN A 593 -26.55 -47.23 -22.12
N LEU A 594 -27.55 -47.90 -21.52
CA LEU A 594 -27.50 -48.99 -20.53
C LEU A 594 -27.71 -48.55 -19.06
N PHE A 595 -28.77 -49.14 -18.48
CA PHE A 595 -29.23 -49.11 -17.09
C PHE A 595 -30.01 -47.86 -16.63
N ARG A 596 -31.34 -47.94 -16.82
CA ARG A 596 -32.30 -47.30 -15.91
C ARG A 596 -32.23 -48.06 -14.57
N GLY A 597 -31.51 -47.54 -13.58
CA GLY A 597 -31.64 -48.01 -12.20
C GLY A 597 -30.40 -47.99 -11.31
N ASP A 598 -29.19 -47.79 -11.83
CA ASP A 598 -27.97 -47.81 -11.00
C ASP A 598 -27.19 -46.49 -11.12
N HIS A 599 -27.06 -45.79 -10.00
CA HIS A 599 -26.31 -44.53 -9.87
C HIS A 599 -24.91 -44.83 -9.30
N SER A 600 -24.09 -45.62 -9.99
CA SER A 600 -22.77 -45.98 -9.46
C SER A 600 -21.74 -44.88 -9.76
N GLN A 601 -21.28 -44.18 -8.72
CA GLN A 601 -20.05 -43.40 -8.75
C GLN A 601 -18.85 -44.34 -8.83
N ARG A 602 -17.86 -44.05 -9.68
CA ARG A 602 -16.62 -44.84 -9.74
C ARG A 602 -15.55 -44.13 -8.91
N ILE A 603 -15.17 -44.74 -7.80
CA ILE A 603 -14.07 -44.27 -6.96
C ILE A 603 -12.97 -45.32 -6.99
N VAL A 604 -11.74 -44.90 -7.27
CA VAL A 604 -10.58 -45.79 -7.22
C VAL A 604 -9.75 -45.40 -6.02
N ILE A 605 -9.69 -46.27 -5.01
CA ILE A 605 -8.85 -46.12 -3.81
C ILE A 605 -7.72 -47.14 -3.91
N ASN A 606 -6.47 -46.68 -3.92
CA ASN A 606 -5.27 -47.53 -4.01
C ASN A 606 -5.30 -48.52 -5.20
N GLY A 607 -5.86 -48.09 -6.34
CA GLY A 607 -5.99 -48.94 -7.53
C GLY A 607 -7.11 -49.97 -7.49
N VAL A 608 -7.98 -49.95 -6.47
CA VAL A 608 -9.16 -50.82 -6.33
C VAL A 608 -10.43 -50.00 -6.54
N ASP A 609 -11.32 -50.48 -7.42
CA ASP A 609 -12.65 -49.89 -7.58
C ASP A 609 -13.46 -50.08 -6.28
N ALA A 610 -13.92 -48.97 -5.69
CA ALA A 610 -14.87 -48.93 -4.59
C ALA A 610 -16.24 -48.49 -5.14
N TYR A 611 -17.29 -49.22 -4.78
CA TYR A 611 -18.67 -48.96 -5.14
C TYR A 611 -19.49 -48.78 -3.86
N PHE A 612 -20.41 -47.80 -3.83
CA PHE A 612 -21.29 -47.58 -2.68
C PHE A 612 -22.53 -48.46 -2.72
N GLU A 613 -23.05 -48.82 -1.54
CA GLU A 613 -24.43 -49.22 -1.36
C GLU A 613 -25.29 -47.96 -1.16
N GLU A 614 -26.33 -47.82 -1.97
CA GLU A 614 -27.33 -46.74 -1.90
C GLU A 614 -27.96 -46.69 -0.49
N GLN A 615 -27.73 -45.61 0.27
CA GLN A 615 -28.47 -45.42 1.52
C GLN A 615 -29.90 -44.94 1.23
N HIS A 616 -30.85 -45.63 1.85
CA HIS A 616 -32.30 -45.39 1.78
C HIS A 616 -32.71 -43.95 2.16
N PRO A 617 -33.92 -43.49 1.72
CA PRO A 617 -34.35 -42.09 1.71
C PRO A 617 -34.55 -41.41 3.07
N ASP A 618 -34.19 -42.06 4.18
CA ASP A 618 -34.52 -41.61 5.54
C ASP A 618 -33.42 -40.72 6.16
N TYR A 619 -32.26 -40.58 5.51
CA TYR A 619 -31.20 -39.66 5.91
C TYR A 619 -31.27 -38.36 5.09
N VAL A 620 -32.19 -37.48 5.48
CA VAL A 620 -32.21 -36.08 5.05
C VAL A 620 -31.66 -35.26 6.22
N VAL A 621 -30.37 -34.91 6.20
CA VAL A 621 -29.94 -33.76 7.01
C VAL A 621 -30.47 -32.52 6.29
N PRO A 622 -31.36 -31.72 6.90
CA PRO A 622 -31.93 -30.57 6.22
C PRO A 622 -30.81 -29.62 5.77
N ASN A 623 -30.92 -29.15 4.53
CA ASN A 623 -29.96 -28.27 3.83
C ASN A 623 -29.57 -27.02 4.65
N ASP A 624 -30.37 -26.67 5.63
CA ASP A 624 -30.41 -25.38 6.29
C ASP A 624 -29.60 -25.36 7.60
N LYS A 625 -29.19 -26.54 8.12
CA LYS A 625 -28.56 -26.65 9.45
C LYS A 625 -27.07 -26.98 9.43
N LEU A 626 -26.58 -27.66 8.40
CA LEU A 626 -25.17 -28.03 8.31
C LEU A 626 -24.28 -26.89 7.83
N PHE A 627 -24.73 -26.08 6.87
CA PHE A 627 -23.88 -25.05 6.24
C PHE A 627 -24.72 -23.95 5.55
N GLY A 628 -24.91 -22.80 6.22
CA GLY A 628 -25.42 -21.58 5.59
C GLY A 628 -25.77 -20.44 6.57
N TYR A 629 -25.01 -19.33 6.51
CA TYR A 629 -25.28 -18.01 7.14
C TYR A 629 -25.40 -18.00 8.70
N PRO A 630 -25.15 -16.85 9.38
CA PRO A 630 -24.93 -16.83 10.82
C PRO A 630 -26.22 -17.18 11.57
N GLY A 631 -26.18 -18.21 12.44
CA GLY A 631 -27.31 -18.46 13.35
C GLY A 631 -27.39 -19.84 14.01
N GLU A 632 -27.36 -20.94 13.26
CA GLU A 632 -27.83 -22.23 13.83
C GLU A 632 -27.00 -23.42 13.36
N GLY A 633 -25.94 -23.77 14.10
CA GLY A 633 -25.18 -25.00 13.87
C GLY A 633 -25.86 -26.25 14.45
N VAL A 634 -25.64 -27.40 13.80
CA VAL A 634 -25.95 -28.75 14.30
C VAL A 634 -25.09 -29.09 15.52
N THR A 635 -25.67 -29.75 16.52
CA THR A 635 -24.94 -30.29 17.68
C THR A 635 -24.59 -31.77 17.48
N ASN A 636 -23.60 -32.30 18.20
CA ASN A 636 -23.37 -33.75 18.28
C ASN A 636 -24.62 -34.51 18.78
N GLN A 637 -25.49 -33.84 19.56
CA GLN A 637 -26.76 -34.38 20.01
C GLN A 637 -27.77 -34.55 18.85
N ASP A 638 -27.78 -33.67 17.85
CA ASP A 638 -28.63 -33.81 16.65
C ASP A 638 -28.18 -34.97 15.75
N LEU A 639 -26.88 -35.27 15.70
CA LEU A 639 -26.31 -36.45 15.02
C LEU A 639 -26.57 -37.75 15.80
N LEU A 640 -26.64 -37.67 17.13
CA LEU A 640 -26.95 -38.81 18.01
C LEU A 640 -28.45 -39.10 18.09
N ASP A 641 -29.30 -38.07 18.06
CA ASP A 641 -30.77 -38.15 18.12
C ASP A 641 -31.39 -38.64 16.80
N ALA A 642 -30.66 -38.59 15.69
CA ALA A 642 -31.00 -39.22 14.41
C ALA A 642 -31.00 -40.77 14.45
N GLY A 643 -30.68 -41.37 15.59
CA GLY A 643 -31.17 -42.70 15.94
C GLY A 643 -30.71 -43.83 15.01
N LYS A 644 -29.40 -44.03 14.89
CA LYS A 644 -28.72 -45.35 14.80
C LYS A 644 -27.23 -45.13 14.58
N ARG A 645 -26.41 -45.49 15.58
CA ARG A 645 -25.00 -45.85 15.35
C ARG A 645 -24.94 -46.87 14.21
N PRO A 646 -24.00 -46.80 13.27
CA PRO A 646 -23.78 -47.91 12.34
C PRO A 646 -23.46 -49.16 13.17
N THR A 647 -24.36 -50.14 13.17
CA THR A 647 -24.03 -51.47 13.65
C THR A 647 -22.97 -52.05 12.72
N LEU A 648 -21.78 -52.29 13.30
CA LEU A 648 -20.65 -53.00 12.73
C LEU A 648 -21.08 -54.15 11.80
N GLY A 649 -20.88 -53.96 10.50
CA GLY A 649 -20.69 -55.04 9.54
C GLY A 649 -19.30 -55.62 9.73
N ARG A 650 -19.22 -56.77 10.39
CA ARG A 650 -17.99 -57.50 10.67
C ARG A 650 -17.36 -58.02 9.36
N LEU A 651 -16.26 -57.40 8.93
CA LEU A 651 -15.22 -57.94 8.05
C LEU A 651 -13.91 -57.44 8.69
N MET A 652 -13.05 -58.20 9.38
CA MET A 652 -12.51 -59.56 9.26
C MET A 652 -12.18 -60.12 10.67
N PRO A 653 -11.83 -61.42 10.85
CA PRO A 653 -11.51 -61.98 12.16
C PRO A 653 -10.21 -61.38 12.79
N PRO A 654 -10.06 -61.43 14.13
CA PRO A 654 -8.92 -60.84 14.88
C PRO A 654 -7.54 -61.49 14.66
N ASP A 655 -7.39 -62.38 13.68
CA ASP A 655 -6.24 -63.30 13.61
C ASP A 655 -5.28 -62.97 12.44
N ALA A 656 -5.44 -61.81 11.79
CA ALA A 656 -4.59 -61.38 10.68
C ALA A 656 -3.54 -60.30 11.05
N PHE A 657 -3.33 -60.01 12.33
CA PHE A 657 -2.13 -59.29 12.78
C PHE A 657 -0.94 -60.27 12.77
N ARG A 658 -0.22 -60.32 11.65
CA ARG A 658 1.17 -60.79 11.69
C ARG A 658 2.05 -59.66 12.23
N PRO A 659 2.90 -59.89 13.26
CA PRO A 659 3.79 -58.87 13.82
C PRO A 659 4.94 -58.41 12.90
N ASP A 660 4.88 -58.65 11.60
CA ASP A 660 6.07 -58.66 10.74
C ASP A 660 6.26 -57.35 9.96
N TRP A 661 5.33 -56.38 10.10
CA TRP A 661 5.37 -55.11 9.36
C TRP A 661 5.84 -53.90 10.16
N LEU A 662 6.35 -54.10 11.37
CA LEU A 662 7.15 -53.10 12.09
C LEU A 662 8.67 -53.25 11.86
N LEU A 663 9.12 -54.15 10.96
CA LEU A 663 10.55 -54.40 10.73
C LEU A 663 10.99 -54.51 9.26
N ALA A 664 10.17 -54.07 8.30
CA ALA A 664 10.52 -54.09 6.88
C ALA A 664 10.28 -52.73 6.20
N GLY A 665 10.80 -51.68 6.84
CA GLY A 665 11.01 -50.35 6.26
C GLY A 665 12.43 -49.84 6.51
N ARG A 666 13.40 -50.72 6.83
CA ARG A 666 14.81 -50.40 6.60
C ARG A 666 15.04 -50.50 5.10
N LEU A 667 14.82 -49.38 4.40
CA LEU A 667 15.58 -49.13 3.18
C LEU A 667 17.05 -49.31 3.55
N SER A 668 17.68 -50.33 2.99
CA SER A 668 19.12 -50.45 2.99
C SER A 668 19.66 -49.23 2.26
N HIS A 669 19.99 -48.17 3.00
CA HIS A 669 21.08 -47.29 2.63
C HIS A 669 22.34 -48.16 2.68
N THR A 670 22.60 -48.90 1.60
CA THR A 670 23.99 -49.13 1.23
C THR A 670 24.55 -47.74 1.03
N SER A 671 25.43 -47.33 1.93
CA SER A 671 26.31 -46.20 1.77
C SER A 671 27.23 -46.46 0.57
N SER A 672 26.67 -46.38 -0.64
CA SER A 672 27.45 -45.80 -1.72
C SER A 672 27.62 -44.36 -1.31
N VAL A 673 28.77 -44.07 -0.71
CA VAL A 673 29.31 -42.72 -0.70
C VAL A 673 29.33 -42.34 -2.17
N SER A 674 28.30 -41.59 -2.61
CA SER A 674 28.41 -40.79 -3.81
C SER A 674 29.75 -40.07 -3.67
N PRO A 675 30.61 -40.07 -4.71
CA PRO A 675 31.81 -39.24 -4.66
C PRO A 675 31.36 -37.86 -4.16
N PRO A 676 32.07 -37.24 -3.20
CA PRO A 676 31.67 -35.94 -2.69
C PRO A 676 31.38 -35.08 -3.90
N ILE A 677 30.15 -34.55 -3.96
CA ILE A 677 29.80 -33.53 -4.95
C ILE A 677 30.92 -32.50 -4.79
N PRO A 678 31.73 -32.24 -5.83
CA PRO A 678 32.79 -31.25 -5.71
C PRO A 678 32.13 -29.99 -5.16
N GLU A 679 32.70 -29.40 -4.11
CA GLU A 679 32.10 -28.19 -3.54
C GLU A 679 31.86 -27.19 -4.66
N PRO A 680 30.64 -26.62 -4.75
CA PRO A 680 30.31 -25.70 -5.82
C PRO A 680 31.37 -24.60 -5.85
N THR A 681 31.87 -24.30 -7.04
CA THR A 681 32.83 -23.21 -7.21
C THR A 681 32.19 -21.90 -6.71
N PRO A 682 32.98 -20.86 -6.40
CA PRO A 682 32.42 -19.55 -6.09
C PRO A 682 31.43 -19.07 -7.16
N GLU A 683 31.71 -19.38 -8.43
CA GLU A 683 30.82 -19.11 -9.57
C GLU A 683 29.50 -19.89 -9.46
N ASP A 684 29.55 -21.22 -9.27
CA ASP A 684 28.34 -22.06 -9.11
C ASP A 684 27.47 -21.62 -7.92
N ARG A 685 28.09 -21.10 -6.85
CA ARG A 685 27.37 -20.56 -5.69
C ARG A 685 26.65 -19.27 -6.02
N VAL A 686 27.33 -18.34 -6.70
CA VAL A 686 26.77 -17.04 -7.05
C VAL A 686 25.67 -17.18 -8.09
N GLU A 687 25.78 -18.09 -9.06
CA GLU A 687 24.76 -18.31 -10.09
C GLU A 687 23.40 -18.78 -9.54
N GLN A 688 23.37 -19.34 -8.32
CA GLN A 688 22.12 -19.78 -7.67
C GLN A 688 21.45 -18.67 -6.83
N LEU A 689 22.16 -17.57 -6.57
CA LEU A 689 21.62 -16.48 -5.76
C LEU A 689 20.59 -15.67 -6.53
N THR A 690 19.55 -15.24 -5.82
CA THR A 690 18.60 -14.23 -6.28
C THR A 690 19.04 -12.84 -5.83
N PHE A 691 18.48 -11.78 -6.43
CA PHE A 691 18.85 -10.40 -6.06
C PHE A 691 18.67 -10.09 -4.57
N ARG A 692 17.81 -10.84 -3.88
CA ARG A 692 17.56 -10.71 -2.44
C ARG A 692 18.77 -11.09 -1.59
N GLU A 693 19.59 -12.00 -2.09
CA GLU A 693 20.73 -12.56 -1.36
C GLU A 693 22.05 -11.84 -1.70
N PHE A 694 22.02 -10.89 -2.64
CA PHE A 694 23.24 -10.20 -3.11
C PHE A 694 23.91 -9.35 -2.04
N GLY A 695 23.20 -9.00 -0.96
CA GLY A 695 23.80 -8.31 0.19
C GLY A 695 24.88 -9.12 0.90
N THR A 696 24.89 -10.45 0.74
CA THR A 696 25.89 -11.35 1.31
C THR A 696 27.16 -11.50 0.45
N LEU A 697 27.18 -10.91 -0.75
CA LEU A 697 28.29 -11.08 -1.70
C LEU A 697 29.56 -10.39 -1.21
N ALA A 698 30.67 -11.14 -1.23
CA ALA A 698 31.99 -10.53 -1.10
C ALA A 698 32.31 -9.69 -2.36
N PRO A 699 33.16 -8.64 -2.25
CA PRO A 699 33.49 -7.80 -3.40
C PRO A 699 34.09 -8.53 -4.61
N THR A 700 34.71 -9.69 -4.40
CA THR A 700 35.26 -10.53 -5.48
C THR A 700 34.20 -11.34 -6.21
N ASP A 701 33.06 -11.61 -5.57
CA ASP A 701 32.07 -12.55 -6.06
C ASP A 701 31.10 -11.92 -7.06
N VAL A 702 30.96 -10.58 -7.02
CA VAL A 702 30.15 -9.80 -7.97
C VAL A 702 30.55 -10.03 -9.42
N ALA A 703 31.81 -10.39 -9.71
CA ALA A 703 32.25 -10.68 -11.07
C ALA A 703 31.55 -11.92 -11.67
N PHE A 704 30.99 -12.81 -10.83
CA PHE A 704 30.26 -14.01 -11.26
C PHE A 704 28.76 -13.77 -11.46
N LEU A 705 28.22 -12.60 -11.08
CA LEU A 705 26.82 -12.30 -11.33
C LEU A 705 26.55 -12.24 -12.83
N THR A 706 25.58 -13.04 -13.28
CA THR A 706 25.18 -13.07 -14.69
C THR A 706 24.44 -11.79 -15.09
N ALA A 707 24.39 -11.51 -16.40
CA ALA A 707 23.60 -10.40 -16.94
C ALA A 707 22.12 -10.48 -16.51
N GLY A 708 21.54 -11.69 -16.48
CA GLY A 708 20.15 -11.90 -16.06
C GLY A 708 19.95 -11.63 -14.57
N GLN A 709 20.91 -11.98 -13.72
CA GLN A 709 20.88 -11.67 -12.29
C GLN A 709 20.93 -10.16 -12.03
N ILE A 710 21.78 -9.42 -12.74
CA ILE A 710 21.85 -7.96 -12.63
C ILE A 710 20.56 -7.29 -13.14
N GLU A 711 20.03 -7.77 -14.27
CA GLU A 711 18.77 -7.27 -14.85
C GLU A 711 17.56 -7.59 -13.94
N SER A 712 17.65 -8.64 -13.13
CA SER A 712 16.63 -8.98 -12.13
C SER A 712 16.59 -8.05 -10.93
N ILE A 713 17.63 -7.22 -10.70
CA ILE A 713 17.66 -6.28 -9.58
C ILE A 713 16.58 -5.22 -9.84
N PRO A 714 15.54 -5.16 -9.00
CA PRO A 714 14.35 -4.37 -9.30
C PRO A 714 14.59 -2.86 -9.24
N ASN A 715 15.46 -2.40 -8.35
CA ASN A 715 15.61 -0.97 -8.03
C ASN A 715 16.96 -0.66 -7.33
N ALA A 716 17.17 0.62 -7.00
CA ALA A 716 18.34 1.10 -6.29
C ALA A 716 18.47 0.56 -4.86
N TYR A 717 17.38 0.26 -4.15
CA TYR A 717 17.43 -0.32 -2.81
C TYR A 717 18.10 -1.71 -2.82
N TRP A 718 17.62 -2.64 -3.65
CA TRP A 718 18.22 -3.98 -3.76
C TRP A 718 19.62 -3.92 -4.37
N PHE A 719 19.89 -2.93 -5.22
CA PHE A 719 21.26 -2.64 -5.62
C PHE A 719 22.11 -2.10 -4.46
N GLY A 720 21.47 -1.36 -3.56
CA GLY A 720 21.92 -0.76 -2.31
C GLY A 720 22.42 -1.77 -1.27
N THR A 721 21.78 -2.94 -1.18
CA THR A 721 22.16 -4.01 -0.25
C THR A 721 23.52 -4.63 -0.59
N ILE A 722 23.90 -4.64 -1.87
CA ILE A 722 25.24 -5.03 -2.32
C ILE A 722 26.26 -4.06 -1.72
N SER A 723 27.29 -4.53 -1.02
CA SER A 723 28.26 -3.59 -0.41
C SER A 723 28.86 -2.62 -1.44
N ALA A 724 29.16 -1.38 -1.01
CA ALA A 724 29.72 -0.37 -1.91
C ALA A 724 31.02 -0.84 -2.60
N ALA A 725 31.83 -1.64 -1.89
CA ALA A 725 33.04 -2.26 -2.44
C ALA A 725 32.72 -3.29 -3.54
N ALA A 726 31.66 -4.07 -3.36
CA ALA A 726 31.20 -5.04 -4.34
C ALA A 726 30.57 -4.37 -5.57
N ARG A 727 29.72 -3.35 -5.40
CA ARG A 727 29.20 -2.52 -6.50
C ARG A 727 30.30 -1.89 -7.34
N ALA A 728 31.37 -1.40 -6.72
CA ALA A 728 32.49 -0.78 -7.44
C ALA A 728 33.22 -1.75 -8.39
N ASN A 729 33.07 -3.06 -8.20
CA ASN A 729 33.69 -4.11 -9.02
C ASN A 729 32.82 -4.62 -10.18
N LEU A 730 31.60 -4.11 -10.36
CA LEU A 730 30.76 -4.47 -11.50
C LEU A 730 31.50 -4.19 -12.82
N SER A 731 31.34 -5.10 -13.77
CA SER A 731 31.87 -4.97 -15.13
C SER A 731 31.05 -4.00 -15.98
N LEU A 732 31.61 -3.57 -17.12
CA LEU A 732 30.90 -2.79 -18.14
C LEU A 732 29.58 -3.44 -18.55
N GLU A 733 29.60 -4.75 -18.83
CA GLU A 733 28.42 -5.49 -19.27
C GLU A 733 27.33 -5.53 -18.18
N GLN A 734 27.73 -5.77 -16.92
CA GLN A 734 26.79 -5.77 -15.80
C GLN A 734 26.17 -4.39 -15.58
N VAL A 735 26.94 -3.29 -15.62
CA VAL A 735 26.38 -1.94 -15.50
C VAL A 735 25.41 -1.61 -16.65
N GLN A 736 25.66 -2.13 -17.85
CA GLN A 736 24.77 -1.96 -19.00
C GLN A 736 23.47 -2.78 -18.90
N ARG A 737 23.34 -3.66 -17.90
CA ARG A 737 22.13 -4.43 -17.58
C ARG A 737 21.33 -3.87 -16.41
N LEU A 738 21.87 -2.90 -15.67
CA LEU A 738 21.18 -2.31 -14.53
C LEU A 738 19.91 -1.57 -14.97
N ASN A 739 18.86 -1.76 -14.17
CA ASN A 739 17.67 -0.92 -14.23
C ASN A 739 17.97 0.47 -13.64
N VAL A 740 18.31 1.42 -14.52
CA VAL A 740 18.56 2.83 -14.16
C VAL A 740 17.33 3.73 -14.25
N ALA A 741 16.18 3.19 -14.64
CA ALA A 741 14.92 3.92 -14.58
C ALA A 741 14.42 4.05 -13.14
N SER A 742 14.85 3.14 -12.24
CA SER A 742 14.67 3.28 -10.81
C SER A 742 15.36 4.54 -10.28
N ARG A 743 14.70 5.27 -9.38
CA ARG A 743 15.28 6.37 -8.60
C ARG A 743 16.52 5.88 -7.84
N GLY A 744 17.56 6.73 -7.75
CA GLY A 744 18.72 6.54 -6.87
C GLY A 744 19.80 5.60 -7.41
N THR A 745 19.55 4.86 -8.50
CA THR A 745 20.49 3.84 -8.98
C THR A 745 21.83 4.46 -9.35
N LEU A 746 21.85 5.66 -9.95
CA LEU A 746 23.10 6.30 -10.36
C LEU A 746 23.92 6.86 -9.19
N HIS A 747 23.28 7.16 -8.05
CA HIS A 747 23.98 7.59 -6.83
C HIS A 747 24.83 6.45 -6.24
N LEU A 748 24.45 5.21 -6.50
CA LEU A 748 25.15 4.01 -6.04
C LEU A 748 26.29 3.56 -6.98
N LEU A 749 26.41 4.21 -8.14
CA LEU A 749 27.48 3.97 -9.11
C LEU A 749 28.66 4.90 -8.89
N THR A 750 29.86 4.41 -9.20
CA THR A 750 31.04 5.28 -9.32
C THR A 750 30.93 6.20 -10.54
N GLU A 751 31.68 7.31 -10.52
CA GLU A 751 31.76 8.22 -11.67
C GLU A 751 32.17 7.50 -12.97
N LYS A 752 33.10 6.55 -12.87
CA LYS A 752 33.54 5.71 -14.01
C LYS A 752 32.40 4.84 -14.55
N GLN A 753 31.60 4.23 -13.66
CA GLN A 753 30.48 3.38 -14.07
C GLN A 753 29.33 4.19 -14.68
N ARG A 754 29.09 5.43 -14.25
CA ARG A 754 28.10 6.29 -14.91
C ARG A 754 28.45 6.58 -16.38
N GLN A 755 29.74 6.58 -16.73
CA GLN A 755 30.19 6.71 -18.13
C GLN A 755 30.02 5.43 -18.97
N TRP A 756 29.65 4.31 -18.35
CA TRP A 756 29.41 3.03 -19.03
C TRP A 756 27.95 2.85 -19.47
N LEU A 757 27.04 3.69 -18.97
CA LEU A 757 25.63 3.64 -19.29
C LEU A 757 25.39 3.79 -20.79
N THR A 758 24.46 3.00 -21.31
CA THR A 758 24.04 3.10 -22.70
C THR A 758 23.18 4.34 -22.95
N PHE A 759 23.04 4.72 -24.22
CA PHE A 759 22.15 5.81 -24.62
C PHE A 759 20.69 5.58 -24.16
N GLU A 760 20.18 4.36 -24.27
CA GLU A 760 18.81 4.03 -23.83
C GLU A 760 18.67 4.08 -22.30
N GLN A 761 19.68 3.60 -21.56
CA GLN A 761 19.71 3.72 -20.10
C GLN A 761 19.64 5.19 -19.67
N ILE A 762 20.49 6.06 -20.23
CA ILE A 762 20.47 7.49 -19.92
C ILE A 762 19.10 8.11 -20.25
N ARG A 763 18.49 7.75 -21.38
CA ARG A 763 17.17 8.29 -21.77
C ARG A 763 16.06 8.03 -20.76
N SER A 764 16.15 6.94 -20.00
CA SER A 764 15.13 6.50 -19.05
C SER A 764 15.36 6.94 -17.61
N VAL A 765 16.51 7.54 -17.29
CA VAL A 765 16.90 7.90 -15.91
C VAL A 765 15.81 8.75 -15.22
N SER A 766 15.56 8.42 -13.96
CA SER A 766 14.65 9.15 -13.08
C SER A 766 15.20 10.54 -12.72
N PHE A 767 14.32 11.54 -12.54
CA PHE A 767 14.75 12.92 -12.26
C PHE A 767 15.58 13.06 -10.99
N TYR A 768 15.41 12.14 -10.05
CA TYR A 768 16.19 12.06 -8.81
C TYR A 768 17.67 11.86 -9.06
N ASP A 769 18.05 11.19 -10.15
CA ASP A 769 19.43 10.92 -10.53
C ASP A 769 20.01 12.02 -11.43
N PHE A 770 19.24 13.04 -11.82
CA PHE A 770 19.75 14.18 -12.59
C PHE A 770 20.90 14.94 -11.91
N PRO A 771 20.96 15.07 -10.57
CA PRO A 771 22.07 15.74 -9.89
C PRO A 771 23.45 15.09 -10.11
N VAL A 772 23.50 13.79 -10.44
CA VAL A 772 24.75 13.04 -10.66
C VAL A 772 25.11 12.87 -12.14
N LEU A 773 24.28 13.43 -13.04
CA LEU A 773 24.55 13.46 -14.48
C LEU A 773 25.51 14.59 -14.85
N ASP A 774 26.28 14.36 -15.91
CA ASP A 774 27.08 15.41 -16.53
C ASP A 774 26.31 16.20 -17.60
N GLU A 775 26.96 17.26 -18.10
CA GLU A 775 26.45 18.17 -19.12
C GLU A 775 26.07 17.50 -20.45
N ASN A 776 26.67 16.37 -20.79
CA ASN A 776 26.35 15.63 -22.00
C ASN A 776 25.20 14.65 -21.76
N GLN A 777 25.18 13.98 -20.61
CA GLN A 777 24.16 13.00 -20.26
C GLN A 777 22.77 13.64 -20.09
N ILE A 778 22.68 14.80 -19.42
CA ILE A 778 21.39 15.47 -19.19
C ILE A 778 20.66 15.82 -20.50
N LYS A 779 21.40 16.11 -21.58
CA LYS A 779 20.83 16.41 -22.91
C LYS A 779 20.17 15.20 -23.57
N LEU A 780 20.58 13.99 -23.16
CA LEU A 780 20.11 12.74 -23.75
C LEU A 780 18.82 12.24 -23.08
N ILE A 781 18.55 12.68 -21.84
CA ILE A 781 17.33 12.34 -21.10
C ILE A 781 16.08 12.59 -21.95
N HIS A 782 15.17 11.62 -21.97
CA HIS A 782 13.92 11.76 -22.72
C HIS A 782 13.12 12.96 -22.20
N PRO A 783 12.61 13.88 -23.06
CA PRO A 783 11.91 15.09 -22.62
C PRO A 783 10.77 14.86 -21.62
N VAL A 784 10.01 13.77 -21.78
CA VAL A 784 8.92 13.41 -20.86
C VAL A 784 9.40 13.23 -19.41
N ARG A 785 10.66 12.84 -19.15
CA ARG A 785 11.18 12.73 -17.78
C ARG A 785 11.24 14.06 -17.03
N PHE A 786 11.20 15.20 -17.74
CA PHE A 786 11.15 16.52 -17.10
C PHE A 786 9.75 16.88 -16.61
N SER A 787 8.69 16.20 -17.06
CA SER A 787 7.37 16.34 -16.44
C SER A 787 7.29 15.63 -15.10
N ASP A 788 8.21 14.72 -14.82
CA ASP A 788 8.26 13.99 -13.54
C ASP A 788 8.87 14.85 -12.42
N ILE A 789 9.53 15.98 -12.73
CA ILE A 789 10.10 16.91 -11.74
C ILE A 789 8.96 17.65 -11.03
N PRO A 790 8.69 17.36 -9.74
CA PRO A 790 7.45 17.78 -9.10
C PRO A 790 7.50 19.22 -8.60
N SER A 791 8.70 19.78 -8.42
CA SER A 791 8.88 21.10 -7.80
C SER A 791 10.19 21.77 -8.22
N ALA A 792 10.25 23.08 -7.99
CA ALA A 792 11.42 23.92 -8.24
C ALA A 792 12.67 23.41 -7.50
N TYR A 793 12.46 22.79 -6.34
CA TYR A 793 13.50 22.12 -5.56
C TYR A 793 14.33 21.15 -6.39
N TRP A 794 13.68 20.17 -7.03
CA TRP A 794 14.36 19.13 -7.79
C TRP A 794 15.12 19.69 -8.98
N LEU A 795 14.57 20.71 -9.63
CA LEU A 795 15.27 21.42 -10.68
C LEU A 795 16.52 22.14 -10.14
N SER A 796 16.49 22.68 -8.92
CA SER A 796 17.63 23.33 -8.28
C SER A 796 18.80 22.39 -7.97
N ARG A 797 18.51 21.10 -7.69
CA ARG A 797 19.51 20.07 -7.37
C ARG A 797 20.36 19.66 -8.57
N ILE A 798 19.88 19.92 -9.79
CA ILE A 798 20.69 19.77 -11.00
C ILE A 798 21.77 20.86 -10.97
N PRO A 799 23.07 20.50 -10.99
CA PRO A 799 24.15 21.47 -10.97
C PRO A 799 23.94 22.57 -12.01
N ALA A 800 24.20 23.83 -11.66
CA ALA A 800 23.84 24.96 -12.52
C ALA A 800 24.37 24.80 -13.96
N GLY A 801 25.63 24.37 -14.14
CA GLY A 801 26.21 24.10 -15.46
C GLY A 801 25.49 23.00 -16.24
N VAL A 802 25.00 21.96 -15.57
CA VAL A 802 24.22 20.86 -16.16
C VAL A 802 22.79 21.32 -16.47
N ARG A 803 22.16 22.08 -15.57
CA ARG A 803 20.84 22.67 -15.80
C ARG A 803 20.85 23.68 -16.93
N GLU A 804 21.94 24.40 -17.17
CA GLU A 804 22.08 25.28 -18.33
C GLU A 804 22.06 24.52 -19.67
N GLN A 805 22.37 23.22 -19.65
CA GLN A 805 22.41 22.36 -20.83
C GLN A 805 21.05 21.78 -21.25
N LEU A 806 19.97 22.02 -20.52
CA LEU A 806 18.65 21.51 -20.91
C LEU A 806 18.30 21.95 -22.33
N THR A 807 17.57 21.11 -23.04
CA THR A 807 17.14 21.34 -24.42
C THR A 807 15.73 21.96 -24.46
N PRO A 808 15.33 22.61 -25.58
CA PRO A 808 13.98 23.16 -25.70
C PRO A 808 12.86 22.14 -25.43
N PRO A 809 12.91 20.90 -25.98
CA PRO A 809 11.88 19.89 -25.67
C PRO A 809 11.83 19.52 -24.18
N GLN A 810 12.97 19.47 -23.49
CA GLN A 810 13.00 19.14 -22.05
C GLN A 810 12.36 20.26 -21.22
N VAL A 811 12.69 21.52 -21.49
CA VAL A 811 12.08 22.67 -20.81
C VAL A 811 10.57 22.79 -21.09
N GLN A 812 10.15 22.42 -22.30
CA GLN A 812 8.72 22.39 -22.67
C GLN A 812 7.93 21.26 -22.01
N ASN A 813 8.61 20.28 -21.38
CA ASN A 813 7.96 19.24 -20.58
C ASN A 813 7.99 19.53 -19.07
N LEU A 814 8.66 20.60 -18.61
CA LEU A 814 8.61 21.00 -17.20
C LEU A 814 7.20 21.43 -16.79
N MET A 815 6.77 20.98 -15.60
CA MET A 815 5.57 21.46 -14.90
C MET A 815 5.86 22.82 -14.26
N VAL A 816 5.80 23.90 -15.04
CA VAL A 816 6.20 25.23 -14.58
C VAL A 816 5.18 25.92 -13.66
N ASP A 817 3.97 25.37 -13.52
CA ASP A 817 2.94 25.87 -12.62
C ASP A 817 3.20 25.53 -11.14
N ALA A 818 4.14 24.62 -10.87
CA ALA A 818 4.71 24.38 -9.56
C ALA A 818 5.45 25.63 -9.04
N ALA A 819 5.16 26.03 -7.79
CA ALA A 819 5.66 27.24 -7.16
C ALA A 819 7.19 27.38 -7.33
N GLY A 820 7.64 28.50 -7.90
CA GLY A 820 9.06 28.85 -8.00
C GLY A 820 9.84 28.18 -9.14
N MET A 821 9.25 27.26 -9.92
CA MET A 821 9.97 26.49 -10.96
C MET A 821 10.68 27.39 -11.98
N ILE A 822 9.99 28.45 -12.40
CA ILE A 822 10.48 29.43 -13.36
C ILE A 822 11.74 30.20 -12.88
N THR A 823 11.97 30.25 -11.56
CA THR A 823 13.10 31.02 -10.98
C THR A 823 14.46 30.37 -11.23
N TYR A 824 14.48 29.06 -11.51
CA TYR A 824 15.68 28.28 -11.83
C TYR A 824 15.95 28.16 -13.33
N LEU A 825 15.19 28.84 -14.18
CA LEU A 825 15.42 28.83 -15.62
C LEU A 825 16.27 30.04 -16.06
N THR A 826 17.16 29.81 -17.02
CA THR A 826 17.93 30.89 -17.66
C THR A 826 17.06 31.70 -18.63
N ARG A 827 17.57 32.85 -19.10
CA ARG A 827 16.91 33.66 -20.14
C ARG A 827 16.53 32.83 -21.37
N THR A 828 17.47 32.00 -21.84
CA THR A 828 17.29 31.17 -23.02
C THR A 828 16.21 30.13 -22.78
N GLN A 829 16.19 29.49 -21.61
CA GLN A 829 15.20 28.47 -21.26
C GLN A 829 13.80 29.07 -21.07
N ILE A 830 13.71 30.23 -20.41
CA ILE A 830 12.44 30.96 -20.31
C ILE A 830 11.89 31.27 -21.70
N SER A 831 12.73 31.64 -22.67
CA SER A 831 12.28 31.87 -24.04
C SER A 831 11.77 30.62 -24.79
N TRP A 832 12.01 29.41 -24.26
CA TRP A 832 11.49 28.16 -24.82
C TRP A 832 10.13 27.75 -24.26
N LEU A 833 9.68 28.35 -23.15
CA LEU A 833 8.38 28.07 -22.55
C LEU A 833 7.25 28.41 -23.52
N THR A 834 6.29 27.50 -23.63
CA THR A 834 5.10 27.70 -24.48
C THR A 834 4.12 28.68 -23.84
N GLU A 835 3.24 29.27 -24.65
CA GLU A 835 2.15 30.12 -24.14
C GLU A 835 1.25 29.34 -23.16
N ALA A 836 0.98 28.06 -23.43
CA ALA A 836 0.19 27.21 -22.55
C ALA A 836 0.86 27.01 -21.17
N GLN A 837 2.19 26.87 -21.12
CA GLN A 837 2.95 26.77 -19.87
C GLN A 837 2.93 28.08 -19.07
N ILE A 838 2.99 29.24 -19.74
CA ILE A 838 2.82 30.54 -19.06
C ILE A 838 1.38 30.70 -18.56
N GLN A 839 0.41 30.22 -19.33
CA GLN A 839 -1.00 30.24 -18.96
C GLN A 839 -1.36 29.30 -17.80
N SER A 840 -0.59 28.24 -17.58
CA SER A 840 -0.82 27.33 -16.46
C SER A 840 -0.27 27.84 -15.13
N LEU A 841 0.64 28.83 -15.14
CA LEU A 841 1.23 29.40 -13.92
C LEU A 841 0.13 29.85 -12.95
N ARG A 842 0.27 29.53 -11.67
CA ARG A 842 -0.65 30.01 -10.61
C ARG A 842 -0.16 31.31 -9.97
N TYR A 843 -1.03 32.00 -9.22
CA TYR A 843 -0.72 33.27 -8.55
C TYR A 843 0.60 33.22 -7.75
N GLN A 844 0.83 32.12 -7.04
CA GLN A 844 2.04 31.85 -6.24
C GLN A 844 3.36 31.87 -7.04
N ASN A 845 3.31 31.76 -8.38
CA ASN A 845 4.50 31.79 -9.22
C ASN A 845 4.92 33.21 -9.60
N PHE A 846 4.05 34.20 -9.45
CA PHE A 846 4.35 35.60 -9.80
C PHE A 846 4.96 36.37 -8.62
N VAL A 847 4.50 36.09 -7.40
CA VAL A 847 5.03 36.67 -6.16
C VAL A 847 6.57 36.56 -6.04
N PRO A 848 7.20 35.40 -6.28
CA PRO A 848 8.65 35.25 -6.11
C PRO A 848 9.50 35.83 -7.26
N LEU A 849 8.90 36.38 -8.32
CA LEU A 849 9.67 36.90 -9.46
C LEU A 849 10.38 38.22 -9.14
N SER A 850 11.71 38.18 -9.18
CA SER A 850 12.56 39.36 -9.06
C SER A 850 12.50 40.27 -10.29
N SER A 851 12.95 41.51 -10.13
CA SER A 851 13.15 42.46 -11.25
C SER A 851 14.08 41.92 -12.34
N SER A 852 15.01 41.04 -11.99
CA SER A 852 15.91 40.40 -12.96
C SER A 852 15.20 39.30 -13.74
N GLN A 853 14.33 38.52 -13.09
CA GLN A 853 13.58 37.42 -13.72
C GLN A 853 12.46 37.93 -14.64
N ILE A 854 11.77 39.02 -14.28
CA ILE A 854 10.73 39.60 -15.15
C ILE A 854 11.28 40.08 -16.51
N LYS A 855 12.52 40.54 -16.56
CA LYS A 855 13.19 40.90 -17.82
C LYS A 855 13.49 39.70 -18.73
N LEU A 856 13.39 38.48 -18.21
CA LEU A 856 13.66 37.27 -18.97
C LEU A 856 12.44 36.81 -19.78
N LEU A 857 11.23 37.23 -19.40
CA LEU A 857 9.99 36.92 -20.13
C LEU A 857 9.98 37.62 -21.50
N THR A 858 9.59 36.89 -22.54
CA THR A 858 9.38 37.51 -23.86
C THR A 858 8.11 38.35 -23.86
N PRO A 859 7.98 39.35 -24.76
CA PRO A 859 6.76 40.15 -24.86
C PRO A 859 5.49 39.33 -25.08
N THR A 860 5.56 38.25 -25.88
CA THR A 860 4.44 37.34 -26.14
C THR A 860 4.05 36.55 -24.89
N GLN A 861 5.02 36.07 -24.11
CA GLN A 861 4.75 35.37 -22.85
C GLN A 861 4.07 36.29 -21.84
N LEU A 862 4.53 37.54 -21.72
CA LEU A 862 3.90 38.53 -20.84
C LEU A 862 2.45 38.84 -21.27
N ALA A 863 2.18 38.89 -22.58
CA ALA A 863 0.84 39.07 -23.12
C ALA A 863 -0.08 37.85 -22.89
N SER A 864 0.50 36.66 -22.68
CA SER A 864 -0.24 35.41 -22.46
C SER A 864 -0.63 35.16 -21.01
N ILE A 865 -0.28 36.05 -20.06
CA ILE A 865 -0.65 35.92 -18.65
C ILE A 865 -2.20 35.90 -18.52
N PRO A 866 -2.80 34.80 -18.01
CA PRO A 866 -4.25 34.58 -18.02
C PRO A 866 -5.08 35.59 -17.23
N ASN A 867 -4.50 36.15 -16.18
CA ASN A 867 -5.25 36.90 -15.18
C ASN A 867 -4.49 38.15 -14.72
N GLN A 868 -5.14 39.31 -14.86
CA GLN A 868 -4.67 40.63 -14.45
C GLN A 868 -4.32 40.74 -12.96
N TYR A 869 -4.97 39.96 -12.09
CA TYR A 869 -4.64 39.91 -10.66
C TYR A 869 -3.20 39.44 -10.43
N TRP A 870 -2.63 38.59 -11.29
CA TRP A 870 -1.24 38.14 -11.08
C TRP A 870 -0.21 39.22 -11.41
N PHE A 871 -0.56 40.18 -12.26
CA PHE A 871 0.30 41.34 -12.52
C PHE A 871 0.37 42.29 -11.32
N SER A 872 -0.70 42.40 -10.52
CA SER A 872 -0.67 43.16 -9.26
C SER A 872 0.20 42.52 -8.20
N GLU A 873 0.32 41.19 -8.21
CA GLU A 873 1.14 40.44 -7.25
C GLU A 873 2.65 40.58 -7.47
N LEU A 874 3.08 41.07 -8.64
CA LEU A 874 4.49 41.41 -8.86
C LEU A 874 4.94 42.50 -7.87
N SER A 875 6.17 42.43 -7.38
CA SER A 875 6.72 43.53 -6.59
C SER A 875 6.73 44.84 -7.41
N PRO A 876 6.59 46.03 -6.79
CA PRO A 876 6.72 47.31 -7.48
C PRO A 876 8.03 47.42 -8.28
N GLN A 877 9.12 46.86 -7.74
CA GLN A 877 10.44 46.81 -8.39
C GLN A 877 10.42 45.92 -9.63
N ALA A 878 9.73 44.78 -9.57
CA ALA A 878 9.59 43.87 -10.71
C ALA A 878 8.74 44.49 -11.82
N ARG A 879 7.64 45.17 -11.48
CA ARG A 879 6.86 45.93 -12.47
C ARG A 879 7.67 47.05 -13.10
N ALA A 880 8.39 47.84 -12.31
CA ALA A 880 9.23 48.93 -12.82
C ALA A 880 10.39 48.45 -13.70
N ALA A 881 10.77 47.16 -13.61
CA ALA A 881 11.85 46.57 -14.37
C ALA A 881 11.47 46.14 -15.80
N LEU A 882 10.18 46.15 -16.16
CA LEU A 882 9.74 45.77 -17.51
C LEU A 882 10.35 46.69 -18.58
N GLU A 883 10.84 46.07 -19.66
CA GLU A 883 11.40 46.75 -20.81
C GLU A 883 10.30 47.33 -21.71
N ILE A 884 10.65 48.32 -22.55
CA ILE A 884 9.68 49.02 -23.42
C ILE A 884 8.89 48.05 -24.31
N ASP A 885 9.55 47.05 -24.89
CA ASP A 885 8.88 46.10 -25.78
C ASP A 885 7.94 45.15 -25.01
N GLN A 886 8.25 44.84 -23.75
CA GLN A 886 7.37 44.09 -22.86
C GLN A 886 6.12 44.92 -22.53
N VAL A 887 6.30 46.20 -22.17
CA VAL A 887 5.18 47.12 -21.87
C VAL A 887 4.27 47.31 -23.08
N ARG A 888 4.82 47.35 -24.29
CA ARG A 888 4.05 47.47 -25.54
C ARG A 888 3.22 46.24 -25.91
N ASN A 889 3.51 45.09 -25.30
CA ASN A 889 2.73 43.86 -25.48
C ASN A 889 1.80 43.57 -24.30
N LEU A 890 1.82 44.38 -23.23
CA LEU A 890 0.85 44.26 -22.14
C LEU A 890 -0.57 44.55 -22.63
N GLN A 891 -1.51 43.70 -22.19
CA GLN A 891 -2.95 43.93 -22.33
C GLN A 891 -3.44 44.94 -21.29
N VAL A 892 -3.11 46.22 -21.47
CA VAL A 892 -3.44 47.28 -20.51
C VAL A 892 -4.94 47.56 -20.35
N SER A 893 -5.78 47.05 -21.26
CA SER A 893 -7.25 47.11 -21.18
C SER A 893 -7.85 46.36 -19.99
N ASN A 894 -7.07 45.47 -19.38
CA ASN A 894 -7.46 44.76 -18.18
C ASN A 894 -7.51 45.74 -16.99
N PRO A 895 -8.66 45.87 -16.29
CA PRO A 895 -8.86 46.91 -15.30
C PRO A 895 -7.75 46.98 -14.24
N GLY A 896 -7.20 48.18 -14.03
CA GLY A 896 -6.21 48.45 -12.98
C GLY A 896 -4.74 48.22 -13.38
N ILE A 897 -4.42 47.52 -14.48
CA ILE A 897 -3.01 47.30 -14.89
C ILE A 897 -2.29 48.63 -15.12
N ILE A 898 -2.94 49.59 -15.79
CA ILE A 898 -2.28 50.86 -16.12
C ILE A 898 -1.88 51.67 -14.89
N SER A 899 -2.64 51.57 -13.79
CA SER A 899 -2.31 52.25 -12.51
C SER A 899 -1.08 51.67 -11.81
N LEU A 900 -0.66 50.45 -12.18
CA LEU A 900 0.50 49.77 -11.61
C LEU A 900 1.80 50.05 -12.39
N LEU A 901 1.73 50.77 -13.50
CA LEU A 901 2.88 51.13 -14.35
C LEU A 901 3.58 52.40 -13.87
N THR A 902 4.88 52.49 -14.07
CA THR A 902 5.63 53.74 -13.82
C THR A 902 5.33 54.79 -14.89
N GLU A 903 5.64 56.06 -14.59
CA GLU A 903 5.50 57.18 -15.54
C GLU A 903 6.26 56.92 -16.85
N MET A 904 7.47 56.36 -16.77
CA MET A 904 8.29 55.99 -17.93
C MET A 904 7.66 54.88 -18.78
N GLN A 905 6.93 53.94 -18.15
CA GLN A 905 6.24 52.87 -18.85
C GLN A 905 4.96 53.38 -19.51
N ILE A 906 4.22 54.27 -18.85
CA ILE A 906 3.06 54.97 -19.43
C ILE A 906 3.46 55.78 -20.66
N LEU A 907 4.59 56.49 -20.59
CA LEU A 907 5.18 57.20 -21.73
C LEU A 907 5.46 56.29 -22.92
N SER A 908 5.68 54.99 -22.69
CA SER A 908 6.03 54.02 -23.74
C SER A 908 4.83 53.32 -24.41
N LEU A 909 3.63 53.47 -23.82
CA LEU A 909 2.39 52.88 -24.33
C LEU A 909 2.04 53.41 -25.72
N THR A 910 1.50 52.55 -26.56
CA THR A 910 1.02 52.94 -27.89
C THR A 910 -0.37 53.58 -27.82
N GLU A 911 -0.72 54.39 -28.82
CA GLU A 911 -2.06 54.97 -28.96
C GLU A 911 -3.15 53.88 -29.00
N THR A 912 -2.86 52.75 -29.63
CA THR A 912 -3.76 51.59 -29.65
C THR A 912 -3.97 51.00 -28.26
N GLN A 913 -2.92 50.85 -27.45
CA GLN A 913 -3.07 50.40 -26.06
C GLN A 913 -3.91 51.37 -25.24
N ILE A 914 -3.71 52.69 -25.38
CA ILE A 914 -4.50 53.72 -24.69
C ILE A 914 -5.98 53.68 -25.11
N GLN A 915 -6.28 53.43 -26.40
CA GLN A 915 -7.64 53.28 -26.91
C GLN A 915 -8.39 52.09 -26.33
N THR A 916 -7.69 51.05 -25.89
CA THR A 916 -8.31 49.84 -25.32
C THR A 916 -8.71 49.98 -23.85
N LEU A 917 -8.28 51.06 -23.16
CA LEU A 917 -8.58 51.30 -21.75
C LEU A 917 -10.07 51.58 -21.52
N HIS A 918 -10.57 51.19 -20.34
CA HIS A 918 -11.91 51.54 -19.91
C HIS A 918 -11.92 52.89 -19.18
N TYR A 919 -13.06 53.58 -19.17
CA TYR A 919 -13.18 54.90 -18.54
C TYR A 919 -12.81 54.91 -17.05
N ALA A 920 -12.91 53.75 -16.38
CA ALA A 920 -12.57 53.57 -14.97
C ALA A 920 -11.05 53.55 -14.73
N ASP A 921 -10.26 53.06 -15.69
CA ASP A 921 -8.80 52.95 -15.55
C ASP A 921 -8.14 54.32 -15.37
N PHE A 922 -8.64 55.32 -16.09
CA PHE A 922 -8.19 56.70 -15.98
C PHE A 922 -8.46 57.30 -14.59
N ARG A 923 -9.49 56.82 -13.87
CA ARG A 923 -9.78 57.28 -12.49
C ARG A 923 -8.79 56.74 -11.48
N HIS A 924 -8.15 55.62 -11.79
CA HIS A 924 -7.18 54.97 -10.91
C HIS A 924 -5.74 55.44 -11.15
N LEU A 925 -5.50 56.28 -12.17
CA LEU A 925 -4.19 56.88 -12.40
C LEU A 925 -3.87 57.96 -11.36
N ALA A 926 -2.64 57.93 -10.85
CA ALA A 926 -2.07 59.03 -10.10
C ALA A 926 -1.85 60.26 -10.98
N GLU A 927 -1.81 61.44 -10.39
CA GLU A 927 -1.65 62.71 -11.13
C GLU A 927 -0.33 62.76 -11.91
N SER A 928 0.72 62.16 -11.37
CA SER A 928 2.02 62.09 -12.03
C SER A 928 1.99 61.15 -13.25
N GLN A 929 1.23 60.05 -13.18
CA GLN A 929 0.98 59.13 -14.29
C GLN A 929 0.16 59.80 -15.41
N VAL A 930 -0.87 60.58 -15.06
CA VAL A 930 -1.62 61.37 -16.05
C VAL A 930 -0.72 62.42 -16.70
N SER A 931 0.14 63.07 -15.90
CA SER A 931 1.10 64.06 -16.40
C SER A 931 2.16 63.46 -17.32
N ALA A 932 2.44 62.16 -17.20
CA ALA A 932 3.37 61.45 -18.06
C ALA A 932 2.83 61.18 -19.48
N LEU A 933 1.50 61.22 -19.71
CA LEU A 933 0.94 60.97 -21.04
C LEU A 933 1.43 62.02 -22.07
N VAL A 934 1.76 61.61 -23.30
CA VAL A 934 2.12 62.53 -24.39
C VAL A 934 0.89 62.97 -25.20
N ASN A 935 1.01 64.04 -25.98
CA ASN A 935 -0.11 64.63 -26.72
C ASN A 935 -0.83 63.61 -27.63
N SER A 936 -0.07 62.77 -28.33
CA SER A 936 -0.68 61.79 -29.25
C SER A 936 -1.44 60.68 -28.50
N GLN A 937 -0.96 60.26 -27.32
CA GLN A 937 -1.70 59.35 -26.43
C GLN A 937 -2.98 60.00 -25.91
N LEU A 938 -2.94 61.27 -25.49
CA LEU A 938 -4.11 62.01 -25.01
C LEU A 938 -5.16 62.19 -26.11
N GLU A 939 -4.73 62.46 -27.34
CA GLU A 939 -5.59 62.56 -28.54
C GLU A 939 -6.21 61.21 -28.92
N SER A 940 -5.57 60.09 -28.57
CA SER A 940 -6.10 58.75 -28.83
C SER A 940 -7.21 58.32 -27.86
N ILE A 941 -7.38 59.00 -26.72
CA ILE A 941 -8.39 58.65 -25.70
C ILE A 941 -9.80 58.91 -26.28
N PRO A 942 -10.71 57.91 -26.27
CA PRO A 942 -12.07 58.07 -26.79
C PRO A 942 -12.79 59.29 -26.23
N SER A 943 -13.33 60.11 -27.13
CA SER A 943 -13.92 61.42 -26.82
C SER A 943 -15.05 61.39 -25.79
N TYR A 944 -15.66 60.23 -25.51
CA TYR A 944 -16.74 60.08 -24.54
C TYR A 944 -16.24 59.83 -23.09
N TYR A 945 -15.02 59.31 -22.86
CA TYR A 945 -14.46 59.08 -21.50
C TYR A 945 -14.17 60.38 -20.74
N TRP A 946 -13.79 61.35 -21.53
CA TRP A 946 -13.72 62.76 -21.25
C TRP A 946 -14.99 63.37 -20.62
N TRP A 947 -16.17 62.76 -20.77
CA TRP A 947 -17.43 63.23 -20.17
C TRP A 947 -17.85 62.46 -18.90
N THR A 948 -17.14 61.39 -18.53
CA THR A 948 -17.58 60.39 -17.53
C THR A 948 -16.90 60.53 -16.15
N GLU A 949 -16.49 61.73 -15.72
CA GLU A 949 -15.69 61.94 -14.48
C GLU A 949 -14.46 61.00 -14.42
N SER A 950 -13.86 60.68 -15.58
CA SER A 950 -12.76 59.71 -15.69
C SER A 950 -11.40 60.23 -15.23
N PHE A 951 -11.28 61.55 -15.02
CA PHE A 951 -10.07 62.21 -14.53
C PHE A 951 -10.39 63.05 -13.29
N SER A 952 -9.41 63.18 -12.38
CA SER A 952 -9.53 64.11 -11.25
C SER A 952 -9.54 65.57 -11.72
N GLU A 953 -10.18 66.46 -10.97
CA GLU A 953 -10.17 67.91 -11.28
C GLU A 953 -8.74 68.46 -11.40
N GLN A 954 -7.84 67.99 -10.53
CA GLN A 954 -6.43 68.38 -10.51
C GLN A 954 -5.68 67.88 -11.76
N SER A 955 -5.96 66.65 -12.23
CA SER A 955 -5.41 66.11 -13.47
C SER A 955 -5.86 66.93 -14.69
N ILE A 956 -7.13 67.35 -14.74
CA ILE A 956 -7.67 68.17 -15.83
C ILE A 956 -7.00 69.55 -15.86
N VAL A 957 -6.79 70.17 -14.68
CA VAL A 957 -6.06 71.44 -14.56
C VAL A 957 -4.61 71.27 -15.05
N ALA A 958 -3.89 70.25 -14.59
CA ALA A 958 -2.52 69.98 -14.99
C ALA A 958 -2.38 69.76 -16.52
N LEU A 959 -3.34 69.07 -17.14
CA LEU A 959 -3.36 68.89 -18.60
C LEU A 959 -3.69 70.18 -19.36
N SER A 960 -4.55 71.05 -18.81
CA SER A 960 -4.91 72.33 -19.44
C SER A 960 -3.72 73.29 -19.56
N GLU A 961 -2.81 73.27 -18.58
CA GLU A 961 -1.58 74.07 -18.57
C GLU A 961 -0.58 73.63 -19.66
N ARG A 962 -0.74 72.43 -20.24
CA ARG A 962 0.11 71.91 -21.33
C ARG A 962 -0.30 72.41 -22.73
N GLY A 963 -1.35 73.23 -22.84
CA GLY A 963 -1.72 73.87 -24.10
C GLY A 963 -2.38 72.94 -25.14
N ILE A 964 -3.04 71.87 -24.69
CA ILE A 964 -3.73 70.91 -25.57
C ILE A 964 -4.94 71.60 -26.23
N GLN A 965 -4.85 71.81 -27.55
CA GLN A 965 -5.69 72.76 -28.28
C GLN A 965 -7.19 72.42 -28.21
N TRP A 966 -7.56 71.14 -28.24
CA TRP A 966 -8.96 70.68 -28.17
C TRP A 966 -9.58 70.73 -26.75
N LEU A 967 -8.78 70.74 -25.67
CA LEU A 967 -9.24 71.06 -24.32
C LEU A 967 -9.53 72.58 -24.18
N ASN A 968 -8.79 73.41 -24.91
CA ASN A 968 -8.91 74.87 -24.91
C ASN A 968 -10.00 75.41 -25.84
N ASP A 969 -10.43 74.64 -26.85
CA ASP A 969 -11.46 75.03 -27.83
C ASP A 969 -12.91 74.99 -27.29
N GLY A 970 -13.11 74.84 -25.96
CA GLY A 970 -14.41 75.01 -25.32
C GLY A 970 -15.42 73.87 -25.55
N VAL A 971 -14.97 72.73 -26.09
CA VAL A 971 -15.81 71.52 -26.27
C VAL A 971 -15.96 70.73 -24.96
N PHE A 972 -15.36 71.19 -23.86
CA PHE A 972 -15.27 70.47 -22.61
C PHE A 972 -15.75 71.30 -21.42
N VAL A 973 -16.92 70.95 -20.88
CA VAL A 973 -17.36 71.44 -19.57
C VAL A 973 -17.76 70.23 -18.75
N PRO A 974 -16.95 69.80 -17.76
CA PRO A 974 -17.41 68.84 -16.77
C PRO A 974 -18.68 69.40 -16.14
N ARG A 975 -19.79 68.65 -16.18
CA ARG A 975 -21.11 69.10 -15.67
C ARG A 975 -21.11 69.58 -14.21
N ARG A 976 -20.01 69.38 -13.45
CA ARG A 976 -19.84 69.88 -12.07
C ARG A 976 -19.13 71.23 -11.92
N LEU A 977 -18.42 71.75 -12.93
CA LEU A 977 -17.74 73.06 -12.83
C LEU A 977 -18.65 74.27 -13.07
N VAL A 978 -19.93 74.05 -13.42
CA VAL A 978 -20.92 75.13 -13.61
C VAL A 978 -21.63 75.53 -12.31
N ALA A 979 -21.49 74.77 -11.22
CA ALA A 979 -22.25 75.04 -9.98
C ALA A 979 -21.52 75.87 -8.91
N SER A 980 -20.23 76.23 -9.08
CA SER A 980 -19.48 77.03 -8.09
C SER A 980 -19.02 78.40 -8.59
N ARG A 981 -19.52 78.87 -9.74
CA ARG A 981 -19.32 80.24 -10.24
C ARG A 981 -20.61 80.91 -10.71
N PHE A 982 -21.70 80.73 -9.97
CA PHE A 982 -22.85 81.64 -9.98
C PHE A 982 -23.33 81.91 -8.56
#